data_AF-A0A7U9N5Q8-F1
#
_entry.id   AF-A0A7U9N5Q8-F1
#
_cell.length_a   1.000
_cell.length_b   1.000
_cell.length_c   1.000
_cell.angle_alpha   90.00
_cell.angle_beta   90.00
_cell.angle_gamma   90.00
#
_symmetry.space_group_name_H-M   'P 1'
#
loop_
_entity.id
_entity.type
_entity.pdbx_description
1 polymer ?
#
loop_
_entity_poly.entity_id
_entity_poly.type
_entity_poly.pdbx_seq_one_letter_code
_entity_poly.pdbx_strand_id
1 'polypeptide(L)'
;MNESKRTRPKPIHLKEEELLGKLPEEIGKVRLDYRYYPGKDLYSDGAIEDEILAIVKNASRVEYPAVIEERKSWPILYHLSPLRGNIVDWIPIKPSDKVLEIGSGCGAITEKLSEKAGSVTCIDLSAKRSLINAYRNQDRDNIEIHVGNFSDIEPSLSEDYDFACMIGVFEYGQSYIHTKTPYEDFLKIMMKHVKKDGCIVIAIENKFGLKYWAGCKEDHLGTYFSGLEGYPEGGSARTFTRTGLEKIFKNCGVENYSFYYPYPDYKFPTTLYSDKRLPGSGELTDNMRNFDRDRMVMFNEKYVFDGIIEDGLFPVFSNSYLVLIGKGADTCYVKYSNDRAEKYALRTEIADTPEGRVVRKIPLNAPAREHVMGMKRSCELLKKRYEGSGLAINQCFLAEDGSYAEFPYEKGITLEELLDRCLEREDMDEFYRLFDRYYELISYGEEQEVTDYDLIFANILVDGDQFTVIDYEWTVEKKIPSSEVAFRAIYCYVLEEEKRNKLNLDLIMDKLGISQQKAEDYREKEGKFQKQVTGKRSSMGEIRASIGTYSVDPKKLMERHLQKILNQRIQVYYDRGSGFREEDSCYMPDIYVGEYEIEANIPFDGNVKGLRIDPADRSCMVKIKELRLNETDVPLQKKYIQTNGKTVKPGCYVFESQDPNVCIAVSELPRNGENLLLVKMELAPVPEDMANDMTGAVKRLF
;
A
#
# COMPACT_ATOMS: atom_id res chain seq x y z
N MET A 1 -4.16 -8.63 -67.75
CA MET A 1 -5.51 -9.10 -67.37
C MET A 1 -5.49 -9.33 -65.85
N ASN A 2 -6.20 -8.47 -65.12
CA ASN A 2 -6.61 -8.53 -63.70
C ASN A 2 -5.58 -8.70 -62.57
N GLU A 3 -5.10 -7.56 -62.05
CA GLU A 3 -4.85 -7.41 -60.61
C GLU A 3 -6.16 -7.03 -59.90
N SER A 4 -6.60 -7.89 -58.99
CA SER A 4 -7.78 -7.70 -58.15
C SER A 4 -7.46 -6.78 -56.97
N LYS A 5 -7.91 -5.52 -57.04
CA LYS A 5 -7.95 -4.62 -55.88
C LYS A 5 -9.04 -5.10 -54.91
N ARG A 6 -8.65 -5.68 -53.78
CA ARG A 6 -9.53 -5.86 -52.61
C ARG A 6 -9.84 -4.49 -52.00
N THR A 7 -11.00 -3.94 -52.32
CA THR A 7 -11.59 -2.80 -51.59
C THR A 7 -11.94 -3.24 -50.17
N ARG A 8 -11.32 -2.62 -49.16
CA ARG A 8 -11.76 -2.73 -47.75
C ARG A 8 -13.23 -2.28 -47.66
N PRO A 9 -14.11 -2.98 -46.93
CA PRO A 9 -15.45 -2.49 -46.70
C PRO A 9 -15.35 -1.16 -45.94
N LYS A 10 -16.10 -0.15 -46.41
CA LYS A 10 -16.22 1.14 -45.70
C LYS A 10 -16.76 0.86 -44.29
N PRO A 11 -16.31 1.58 -43.25
CA PRO A 11 -16.92 1.50 -41.93
C PRO A 11 -18.40 1.83 -42.06
N ILE A 12 -19.26 0.94 -41.55
CA ILE A 12 -20.68 1.25 -41.39
C ILE A 12 -20.72 2.23 -40.21
N HIS A 13 -20.84 3.53 -40.51
CA HIS A 13 -21.26 4.50 -39.51
C HIS A 13 -22.76 4.28 -39.28
N LEU A 14 -23.09 3.53 -38.21
CA LEU A 14 -24.43 3.51 -37.64
C LEU A 14 -24.76 4.93 -37.17
N LYS A 15 -26.00 5.39 -37.40
CA LYS A 15 -26.47 6.68 -36.89
C LYS A 15 -26.64 6.59 -35.36
N GLU A 16 -26.48 7.72 -34.67
CA GLU A 16 -26.60 7.87 -33.20
C GLU A 16 -27.88 7.22 -32.62
N GLU A 17 -28.99 7.28 -33.38
CA GLU A 17 -30.28 6.65 -33.06
C GLU A 17 -30.25 5.10 -33.08
N GLU A 18 -29.37 4.46 -33.87
CA GLU A 18 -29.24 2.99 -33.96
C GLU A 18 -28.34 2.40 -32.85
N LEU A 19 -27.49 3.22 -32.22
CA LEU A 19 -26.66 2.85 -31.07
C LEU A 19 -27.48 2.92 -29.76
N LEU A 20 -28.32 3.95 -29.61
CA LEU A 20 -29.22 4.10 -28.46
C LEU A 20 -30.29 2.98 -28.42
N GLY A 21 -30.78 2.50 -29.57
CA GLY A 21 -31.76 1.41 -29.64
C GLY A 21 -31.25 0.01 -29.23
N LYS A 22 -29.97 -0.13 -28.84
CA LYS A 22 -29.37 -1.42 -28.41
C LYS A 22 -28.97 -1.47 -26.93
N LEU A 23 -28.92 -0.33 -26.24
CA LEU A 23 -28.54 -0.28 -24.85
C LEU A 23 -29.79 -0.47 -23.97
N PRO A 24 -29.74 -1.37 -22.96
CA PRO A 24 -30.89 -1.64 -22.12
C PRO A 24 -31.14 -0.45 -21.18
N GLU A 25 -32.36 0.08 -21.18
CA GLU A 25 -32.81 1.14 -20.25
C GLU A 25 -33.03 0.61 -18.81
N GLU A 26 -33.11 -0.71 -18.65
CA GLU A 26 -33.30 -1.36 -17.35
C GLU A 26 -32.52 -2.69 -17.29
N ILE A 27 -31.83 -2.93 -16.18
CA ILE A 27 -31.22 -4.22 -15.83
C ILE A 27 -31.72 -4.63 -14.45
N GLY A 28 -32.56 -5.66 -14.41
CA GLY A 28 -33.27 -6.02 -13.18
C GLY A 28 -34.19 -4.88 -12.76
N LYS A 29 -33.88 -4.22 -11.64
CA LYS A 29 -34.61 -3.07 -11.11
C LYS A 29 -33.83 -1.74 -11.24
N VAL A 30 -32.60 -1.78 -11.75
CA VAL A 30 -31.76 -0.59 -11.94
C VAL A 30 -32.10 0.06 -13.28
N ARG A 31 -32.31 1.38 -13.27
CA ARG A 31 -32.56 2.18 -14.47
C ARG A 31 -31.28 2.75 -15.03
N LEU A 32 -31.15 2.77 -16.35
CA LEU A 32 -30.04 3.39 -17.08
C LEU A 32 -30.57 4.42 -18.06
N ASP A 33 -30.04 5.64 -17.96
CA ASP A 33 -30.39 6.77 -18.80
C ASP A 33 -29.21 7.17 -19.69
N TYR A 34 -29.37 7.00 -21.00
CA TYR A 34 -28.36 7.28 -22.01
C TYR A 34 -28.61 8.57 -22.79
N ARG A 35 -29.53 9.45 -22.35
CA ARG A 35 -29.87 10.70 -23.07
C ARG A 35 -28.66 11.57 -23.41
N TYR A 36 -27.59 11.50 -22.60
CA TYR A 36 -26.35 12.27 -22.76
C TYR A 36 -25.14 11.40 -23.12
N TYR A 37 -25.35 10.15 -23.52
CA TYR A 37 -24.27 9.25 -23.92
C TYR A 37 -23.88 9.47 -25.39
N PRO A 38 -22.63 9.82 -25.72
CA PRO A 38 -22.21 10.16 -27.09
C PRO A 38 -22.03 8.93 -28.00
N GLY A 39 -22.54 7.76 -27.62
CA GLY A 39 -22.40 6.50 -28.35
C GLY A 39 -21.03 5.81 -28.21
N LYS A 40 -20.10 6.38 -27.44
CA LYS A 40 -18.79 5.79 -27.11
C LYS A 40 -18.42 6.07 -25.65
N ASP A 41 -17.76 5.10 -25.01
CA ASP A 41 -17.24 5.26 -23.66
C ASP A 41 -16.18 6.37 -23.64
N LEU A 42 -16.34 7.33 -22.73
CA LEU A 42 -15.38 8.42 -22.53
C LEU A 42 -14.26 8.03 -21.55
N TYR A 43 -14.39 6.88 -20.89
CA TYR A 43 -13.39 6.28 -20.01
C TYR A 43 -13.47 4.74 -20.10
N SER A 44 -12.33 4.03 -20.09
CA SER A 44 -12.29 2.56 -20.00
C SER A 44 -10.92 2.07 -19.49
N ASP A 45 -10.92 1.05 -18.63
CA ASP A 45 -9.71 0.31 -18.23
C ASP A 45 -9.37 -0.85 -19.20
N GLY A 46 -10.06 -0.91 -20.35
CA GLY A 46 -9.79 -1.86 -21.42
C GLY A 46 -10.55 -3.19 -21.31
N ALA A 47 -9.96 -4.27 -21.84
CA ALA A 47 -10.61 -5.57 -21.99
C ALA A 47 -11.01 -6.23 -20.66
N ILE A 48 -10.39 -5.81 -19.54
CA ILE A 48 -10.69 -6.37 -18.21
C ILE A 48 -12.14 -6.09 -17.79
N GLU A 49 -12.74 -5.00 -18.27
CA GLU A 49 -14.14 -4.67 -17.98
C GLU A 49 -15.11 -5.68 -18.60
N ASP A 50 -14.74 -6.34 -19.70
CA ASP A 50 -15.55 -7.41 -20.30
C ASP A 50 -15.57 -8.65 -19.40
N GLU A 51 -14.44 -8.96 -18.74
CA GLU A 51 -14.36 -10.03 -17.76
C GLU A 51 -15.18 -9.69 -16.50
N ILE A 52 -15.06 -8.47 -15.99
CA ILE A 52 -15.84 -8.01 -14.82
C ILE A 52 -17.33 -8.08 -15.13
N LEU A 53 -17.76 -7.63 -16.33
CA LEU A 53 -19.14 -7.74 -16.77
C LEU A 53 -19.62 -9.19 -16.83
N ALA A 54 -18.77 -10.11 -17.31
CA ALA A 54 -19.10 -11.53 -17.30
C ALA A 54 -19.21 -12.08 -15.87
N ILE A 55 -18.36 -11.66 -14.94
CA ILE A 55 -18.42 -12.08 -13.53
C ILE A 55 -19.74 -11.62 -12.90
N VAL A 56 -20.07 -10.32 -12.97
CA VAL A 56 -21.28 -9.79 -12.29
C VAL A 56 -22.59 -10.34 -12.86
N LYS A 57 -22.58 -10.84 -14.10
CA LYS A 57 -23.72 -11.52 -14.72
C LYS A 57 -23.92 -12.96 -14.24
N ASN A 58 -22.84 -13.64 -13.88
CA ASN A 58 -22.85 -15.10 -13.67
C ASN A 58 -22.55 -15.50 -12.22
N ALA A 59 -22.05 -14.58 -11.38
CA ALA A 59 -21.73 -14.82 -9.98
C ALA A 59 -22.49 -13.84 -9.08
N SER A 60 -22.98 -14.34 -7.95
CA SER A 60 -23.58 -13.53 -6.89
C SER A 60 -22.50 -12.80 -6.09
N ARG A 61 -22.88 -11.71 -5.40
CA ARG A 61 -21.96 -10.90 -4.58
C ARG A 61 -21.20 -11.72 -3.52
N VAL A 62 -21.81 -12.79 -3.01
CA VAL A 62 -21.20 -13.68 -1.99
C VAL A 62 -20.03 -14.50 -2.55
N GLU A 63 -19.99 -14.67 -3.88
CA GLU A 63 -18.95 -15.44 -4.59
C GLU A 63 -17.75 -14.56 -4.98
N TYR A 64 -17.89 -13.23 -4.99
CA TYR A 64 -16.83 -12.30 -5.40
C TYR A 64 -15.52 -12.48 -4.63
N PRO A 65 -15.48 -12.71 -3.31
CA PRO A 65 -14.23 -12.98 -2.61
C PRO A 65 -13.47 -14.20 -3.17
N ALA A 66 -14.19 -15.26 -3.55
CA ALA A 66 -13.55 -16.45 -4.16
C ALA A 66 -12.99 -16.13 -5.56
N VAL A 67 -13.74 -15.34 -6.34
CA VAL A 67 -13.30 -14.89 -7.68
C VAL A 67 -12.04 -14.02 -7.57
N ILE A 68 -11.97 -13.14 -6.57
CA ILE A 68 -10.80 -12.30 -6.32
C ILE A 68 -9.56 -13.16 -6.02
N GLU A 69 -9.69 -14.14 -5.12
CA GLU A 69 -8.62 -15.08 -4.76
C GLU A 69 -8.16 -15.94 -5.94
N GLU A 70 -9.08 -16.37 -6.80
CA GLU A 70 -8.79 -17.18 -7.99
C GLU A 70 -8.09 -16.36 -9.07
N ARG A 71 -8.60 -15.16 -9.37
CA ARG A 71 -8.12 -14.32 -10.49
C ARG A 71 -6.82 -13.60 -10.19
N LYS A 72 -6.53 -13.30 -8.91
CA LYS A 72 -5.28 -12.65 -8.48
C LYS A 72 -4.96 -11.40 -9.31
N SER A 73 -5.98 -10.57 -9.51
CA SER A 73 -5.93 -9.45 -10.45
C SER A 73 -6.36 -8.17 -9.76
N TRP A 74 -5.56 -7.11 -9.91
CA TRP A 74 -5.83 -5.81 -9.30
C TRP A 74 -7.19 -5.23 -9.71
N PRO A 75 -7.53 -5.11 -11.01
CA PRO A 75 -8.85 -4.59 -11.40
C PRO A 75 -10.01 -5.41 -10.83
N ILE A 76 -9.87 -6.75 -10.76
CA ILE A 76 -10.90 -7.62 -10.18
C ILE A 76 -11.06 -7.33 -8.68
N LEU A 77 -9.96 -7.25 -7.92
CA LEU A 77 -9.98 -6.85 -6.51
C LEU A 77 -10.61 -5.47 -6.32
N TYR A 78 -10.18 -4.48 -7.09
CA TYR A 78 -10.63 -3.09 -6.98
C TYR A 78 -12.12 -2.93 -7.27
N HIS A 79 -12.64 -3.59 -8.30
CA HIS A 79 -14.03 -3.42 -8.68
C HIS A 79 -15.00 -4.33 -7.91
N LEU A 80 -14.58 -5.52 -7.45
CA LEU A 80 -15.48 -6.49 -6.82
C LEU A 80 -15.39 -6.54 -5.29
N SER A 81 -14.34 -6.01 -4.67
CA SER A 81 -14.17 -6.11 -3.22
C SER A 81 -15.26 -5.34 -2.46
N PRO A 82 -15.94 -5.96 -1.48
CA PRO A 82 -16.91 -5.28 -0.63
C PRO A 82 -16.25 -4.26 0.32
N LEU A 83 -14.94 -4.38 0.58
CA LEU A 83 -14.19 -3.46 1.44
C LEU A 83 -14.20 -2.02 0.93
N ARG A 84 -14.48 -1.82 -0.37
CA ARG A 84 -14.66 -0.49 -0.95
C ARG A 84 -15.79 0.27 -0.28
N GLY A 85 -16.89 -0.42 0.06
CA GLY A 85 -18.05 0.19 0.69
C GLY A 85 -17.78 0.77 2.08
N ASN A 86 -16.72 0.34 2.76
CA ASN A 86 -16.34 0.82 4.10
C ASN A 86 -16.17 2.35 4.14
N ILE A 87 -15.79 2.98 3.03
CA ILE A 87 -15.57 4.44 2.97
C ILE A 87 -16.85 5.26 3.23
N VAL A 88 -18.03 4.72 2.89
CA VAL A 88 -19.34 5.40 3.05
C VAL A 88 -20.28 4.72 4.06
N ASP A 89 -20.02 3.46 4.42
CA ASP A 89 -20.93 2.64 5.23
C ASP A 89 -21.21 3.22 6.63
N TRP A 90 -20.26 3.95 7.23
CA TRP A 90 -20.39 4.61 8.53
C TRP A 90 -21.09 5.97 8.48
N ILE A 91 -21.22 6.58 7.30
CA ILE A 91 -21.88 7.88 7.14
C ILE A 91 -23.36 7.72 7.52
N PRO A 92 -23.97 8.67 8.28
CA PRO A 92 -25.33 8.53 8.82
C PRO A 92 -26.43 8.80 7.77
N ILE A 93 -26.33 8.15 6.60
CA ILE A 93 -27.35 8.14 5.54
C ILE A 93 -28.53 7.28 5.99
N LYS A 94 -29.74 7.78 5.76
CA LYS A 94 -31.01 7.17 6.17
C LYS A 94 -31.88 6.80 4.97
N PRO A 95 -32.88 5.90 5.14
CA PRO A 95 -33.80 5.52 4.07
C PRO A 95 -34.65 6.67 3.50
N SER A 96 -34.72 7.81 4.19
CA SER A 96 -35.37 9.03 3.70
C SER A 96 -34.52 9.84 2.73
N ASP A 97 -33.22 9.57 2.67
CA ASP A 97 -32.25 10.47 2.06
C ASP A 97 -32.09 10.20 0.56
N LYS A 98 -31.85 11.28 -0.20
CA LYS A 98 -31.47 11.24 -1.61
C LYS A 98 -29.97 11.40 -1.75
N VAL A 99 -29.33 10.49 -2.49
CA VAL A 99 -27.88 10.51 -2.71
C VAL A 99 -27.57 10.72 -4.19
N LEU A 100 -26.67 11.65 -4.47
CA LEU A 100 -26.02 11.82 -5.78
C LEU A 100 -24.61 11.23 -5.72
N GLU A 101 -24.27 10.31 -6.62
CA GLU A 101 -22.94 9.71 -6.73
C GLU A 101 -22.33 10.06 -8.10
N ILE A 102 -21.25 10.84 -8.08
CA ILE A 102 -20.48 11.17 -9.29
C ILE A 102 -19.36 10.14 -9.46
N GLY A 103 -19.23 9.58 -10.66
CA GLY A 103 -18.24 8.55 -11.00
C GLY A 103 -18.53 7.21 -10.33
N SER A 104 -19.77 6.73 -10.45
CA SER A 104 -20.24 5.49 -9.80
C SER A 104 -19.50 4.21 -10.24
N GLY A 105 -18.82 4.26 -11.40
CA GLY A 105 -17.99 3.17 -11.92
C GLY A 105 -18.73 1.84 -11.98
N CYS A 106 -18.07 0.78 -11.51
CA CYS A 106 -18.63 -0.58 -11.47
C CYS A 106 -19.56 -0.85 -10.25
N GLY A 107 -19.95 0.18 -9.50
CA GLY A 107 -21.04 0.08 -8.51
C GLY A 107 -20.69 -0.43 -7.13
N ALA A 108 -19.41 -0.50 -6.74
CA ALA A 108 -19.01 -0.97 -5.40
C ALA A 108 -19.45 -0.04 -4.28
N ILE A 109 -19.36 1.27 -4.50
CA ILE A 109 -19.83 2.28 -3.56
C ILE A 109 -21.35 2.43 -3.69
N THR A 110 -21.88 2.46 -4.91
CA THR A 110 -23.32 2.43 -5.20
C THR A 110 -24.08 1.34 -4.43
N GLU A 111 -23.53 0.13 -4.39
CA GLU A 111 -24.12 -1.00 -3.65
C GLU A 111 -24.38 -0.60 -2.19
N LYS A 112 -23.37 -0.03 -1.52
CA LYS A 112 -23.47 0.38 -0.12
C LYS A 112 -24.38 1.59 0.08
N LEU A 113 -24.36 2.56 -0.83
CA LEU A 113 -25.26 3.71 -0.79
C LEU A 113 -26.72 3.27 -0.93
N SER A 114 -27.00 2.33 -1.84
CA SER A 114 -28.34 1.80 -2.10
C SER A 114 -28.94 1.00 -0.94
N GLU A 115 -28.10 0.43 -0.07
CA GLU A 115 -28.54 -0.24 1.16
C GLU A 115 -29.09 0.73 2.21
N LYS A 116 -28.63 1.98 2.16
CA LYS A 116 -28.89 2.99 3.20
C LYS A 116 -29.92 4.02 2.76
N ALA A 117 -29.81 4.51 1.52
CA ALA A 117 -30.58 5.64 1.00
C ALA A 117 -31.94 5.23 0.42
N GLY A 118 -32.87 6.18 0.41
CA GLY A 118 -34.15 6.01 -0.28
C GLY A 118 -34.04 6.06 -1.80
N SER A 119 -33.04 6.78 -2.33
CA SER A 119 -32.70 6.82 -3.75
C SER A 119 -31.25 7.20 -3.97
N VAL A 120 -30.64 6.63 -5.02
CA VAL A 120 -29.27 6.88 -5.45
C VAL A 120 -29.27 7.22 -6.94
N THR A 121 -28.97 8.48 -7.26
CA THR A 121 -28.70 8.93 -8.62
C THR A 121 -27.21 8.82 -8.88
N CYS A 122 -26.82 8.06 -9.89
CA CYS A 122 -25.44 7.80 -10.27
C CYS A 122 -25.11 8.49 -11.58
N ILE A 123 -23.86 8.94 -11.73
CA ILE A 123 -23.32 9.46 -13.00
C ILE A 123 -22.04 8.71 -13.34
N ASP A 124 -21.91 8.25 -14.58
CA ASP A 124 -20.66 7.67 -15.08
C ASP A 124 -20.44 7.95 -16.57
N LEU A 125 -19.16 8.06 -16.95
CA LEU A 125 -18.72 8.33 -18.33
C LEU A 125 -18.79 7.09 -19.25
N SER A 126 -18.88 5.90 -18.68
CA SER A 126 -18.79 4.63 -19.39
C SER A 126 -20.11 3.86 -19.32
N ALA A 127 -20.67 3.57 -20.49
CA ALA A 127 -21.80 2.65 -20.63
C ALA A 127 -21.42 1.26 -20.14
N LYS A 128 -20.19 0.78 -20.42
CA LYS A 128 -19.75 -0.54 -19.96
C LYS A 128 -19.71 -0.64 -18.43
N ARG A 129 -19.13 0.35 -17.73
CA ARG A 129 -19.10 0.38 -16.26
C ARG A 129 -20.50 0.51 -15.67
N SER A 130 -21.34 1.34 -16.27
CA SER A 130 -22.74 1.49 -15.88
C SER A 130 -23.51 0.17 -16.00
N LEU A 131 -23.27 -0.60 -17.07
CA LEU A 131 -23.83 -1.95 -17.19
C LEU A 131 -23.32 -2.89 -16.10
N ILE A 132 -22.03 -2.86 -15.77
CA ILE A 132 -21.47 -3.66 -14.67
C ILE A 132 -22.16 -3.30 -13.35
N ASN A 133 -22.28 -2.00 -13.05
CA ASN A 133 -22.98 -1.49 -11.85
C ASN A 133 -24.42 -2.00 -11.81
N ALA A 134 -25.16 -1.84 -12.92
CA ALA A 134 -26.56 -2.25 -12.98
C ALA A 134 -26.74 -3.76 -12.82
N TYR A 135 -25.89 -4.61 -13.41
CA TYR A 135 -25.95 -6.07 -13.20
C TYR A 135 -25.58 -6.47 -11.77
N ARG A 136 -24.56 -5.82 -11.19
CA ARG A 136 -24.15 -6.04 -9.79
C ARG A 136 -25.27 -5.71 -8.81
N ASN A 137 -26.01 -4.64 -9.08
CA ASN A 137 -27.04 -4.09 -8.20
C ASN A 137 -28.47 -4.34 -8.73
N GLN A 138 -28.65 -5.31 -9.63
CA GLN A 138 -29.90 -5.55 -10.37
C GLN A 138 -31.12 -5.82 -9.46
N ASP A 139 -30.91 -6.16 -8.19
CA ASP A 139 -31.94 -6.38 -7.18
C ASP A 139 -32.42 -5.10 -6.47
N ARG A 140 -31.77 -3.97 -6.69
CA ARG A 140 -32.06 -2.66 -6.08
C ARG A 140 -32.97 -1.84 -6.98
N ASP A 141 -34.11 -1.39 -6.45
CA ASP A 141 -35.11 -0.55 -7.16
C ASP A 141 -34.96 0.96 -6.91
N ASN A 142 -33.94 1.35 -6.16
CA ASN A 142 -33.66 2.72 -5.78
C ASN A 142 -32.42 3.32 -6.48
N ILE A 143 -31.97 2.73 -7.60
CA ILE A 143 -30.78 3.19 -8.35
C ILE A 143 -31.18 3.63 -9.76
N GLU A 144 -30.73 4.83 -10.14
CA GLU A 144 -30.79 5.37 -11.49
C GLU A 144 -29.40 5.82 -11.93
N ILE A 145 -28.92 5.36 -13.09
CA ILE A 145 -27.59 5.66 -13.61
C ILE A 145 -27.70 6.50 -14.88
N HIS A 146 -27.22 7.74 -14.85
CA HIS A 146 -27.07 8.58 -16.02
C HIS A 146 -25.69 8.37 -16.65
N VAL A 147 -25.68 8.01 -17.93
CA VAL A 147 -24.46 7.70 -18.68
C VAL A 147 -24.12 8.86 -19.60
N GLY A 148 -22.96 9.47 -19.40
CA GLY A 148 -22.53 10.63 -20.16
C GLY A 148 -21.57 11.53 -19.40
N ASN A 149 -21.19 12.66 -20.01
CA ASN A 149 -20.34 13.64 -19.34
C ASN A 149 -21.14 14.36 -18.23
N PHE A 150 -20.53 14.51 -17.05
CA PHE A 150 -21.13 15.22 -15.93
C PHE A 150 -21.62 16.62 -16.32
N SER A 151 -20.84 17.37 -17.10
CA SER A 151 -21.18 18.74 -17.52
C SER A 151 -22.42 18.81 -18.43
N ASP A 152 -22.74 17.72 -19.15
CA ASP A 152 -23.93 17.64 -20.00
C ASP A 152 -25.17 17.18 -19.21
N ILE A 153 -24.96 16.33 -18.20
CA ILE A 153 -26.02 15.77 -17.34
C ILE A 153 -26.45 16.76 -16.24
N GLU A 154 -25.49 17.47 -15.63
CA GLU A 154 -25.70 18.36 -14.47
C GLU A 154 -26.92 19.28 -14.58
N PRO A 155 -27.18 19.96 -15.72
CA PRO A 155 -28.32 20.87 -15.82
C PRO A 155 -29.69 20.19 -15.66
N SER A 156 -29.75 18.86 -15.77
CA SER A 156 -30.97 18.06 -15.62
C SER A 156 -31.16 17.44 -14.24
N LEU A 157 -30.15 17.54 -13.36
CA LEU A 157 -30.17 16.94 -12.02
C LEU A 157 -31.02 17.75 -11.03
N SER A 158 -31.51 17.08 -10.00
CA SER A 158 -32.25 17.73 -8.90
C SER A 158 -31.33 18.59 -8.02
N GLU A 159 -31.89 19.61 -7.36
CA GLU A 159 -31.17 20.49 -6.44
C GLU A 159 -31.47 20.18 -4.95
N ASP A 160 -31.99 18.99 -4.67
CA ASP A 160 -32.48 18.59 -3.34
C ASP A 160 -31.85 17.28 -2.82
N TYR A 161 -30.59 17.02 -3.12
CA TYR A 161 -29.89 15.86 -2.55
C TYR A 161 -29.52 16.08 -1.09
N ASP A 162 -29.66 15.05 -0.27
CA ASP A 162 -29.20 15.04 1.12
C ASP A 162 -27.68 14.79 1.20
N PHE A 163 -27.17 13.93 0.31
CA PHE A 163 -25.75 13.66 0.16
C PHE A 163 -25.31 13.74 -1.30
N ALA A 164 -24.15 14.34 -1.55
CA ALA A 164 -23.47 14.25 -2.85
C ALA A 164 -22.05 13.71 -2.68
N CYS A 165 -21.77 12.57 -3.29
CA CYS A 165 -20.54 11.81 -3.15
C CYS A 165 -19.63 11.99 -4.36
N MET A 166 -18.38 12.38 -4.10
CA MET A 166 -17.26 12.43 -5.05
C MET A 166 -16.11 11.58 -4.50
N ILE A 167 -16.15 10.27 -4.75
CA ILE A 167 -15.22 9.29 -4.17
C ILE A 167 -14.22 8.85 -5.26
N GLY A 168 -13.00 9.40 -5.25
CA GLY A 168 -12.00 9.14 -6.30
C GLY A 168 -12.41 9.74 -7.65
N VAL A 169 -12.93 10.97 -7.62
CA VAL A 169 -13.38 11.72 -8.80
C VAL A 169 -12.95 13.18 -8.78
N PHE A 170 -12.86 13.79 -7.59
CA PHE A 170 -12.55 15.20 -7.45
C PHE A 170 -11.19 15.56 -8.07
N GLU A 171 -10.23 14.63 -8.06
CA GLU A 171 -8.91 14.78 -8.66
C GLU A 171 -8.96 15.07 -10.17
N TYR A 172 -9.98 14.58 -10.86
CA TYR A 172 -10.20 14.77 -12.30
C TYR A 172 -10.98 16.06 -12.61
N GLY A 173 -11.22 16.93 -11.62
CA GLY A 173 -11.98 18.18 -11.78
C GLY A 173 -11.57 19.01 -13.01
N GLN A 174 -10.27 19.14 -13.29
CA GLN A 174 -9.78 19.85 -14.50
C GLN A 174 -10.12 19.15 -15.84
N SER A 175 -10.39 17.85 -15.81
CA SER A 175 -10.80 17.07 -16.99
C SER A 175 -12.30 17.21 -17.26
N TYR A 176 -13.11 17.43 -16.22
CA TYR A 176 -14.56 17.63 -16.34
C TYR A 176 -14.95 19.10 -16.57
N ILE A 177 -14.26 20.00 -15.85
CA ILE A 177 -14.60 21.41 -15.76
C ILE A 177 -13.51 22.22 -16.46
N HIS A 178 -13.83 22.77 -17.63
CA HIS A 178 -12.86 23.50 -18.46
C HIS A 178 -12.86 25.00 -18.14
N THR A 179 -12.54 25.35 -16.89
CA THR A 179 -12.45 26.74 -16.41
C THR A 179 -11.04 27.05 -15.88
N LYS A 180 -10.82 28.30 -15.44
CA LYS A 180 -9.54 28.71 -14.81
C LYS A 180 -9.39 28.19 -13.38
N THR A 181 -10.49 27.83 -12.73
CA THR A 181 -10.58 27.38 -11.33
C THR A 181 -11.43 26.11 -11.26
N PRO A 182 -11.01 25.03 -11.94
CA PRO A 182 -11.88 23.90 -12.22
C PRO A 182 -12.37 23.18 -10.96
N TYR A 183 -11.54 23.14 -9.92
CA TYR A 183 -11.88 22.47 -8.66
C TYR A 183 -12.82 23.31 -7.79
N GLU A 184 -12.61 24.63 -7.72
CA GLU A 184 -13.56 25.54 -7.08
C GLU A 184 -14.92 25.53 -7.79
N ASP A 185 -14.91 25.56 -9.12
CA ASP A 185 -16.14 25.58 -9.91
C ASP A 185 -16.87 24.23 -9.83
N PHE A 186 -16.14 23.10 -9.81
CA PHE A 186 -16.73 21.79 -9.56
C PHE A 186 -17.41 21.75 -8.19
N LEU A 187 -16.75 22.21 -7.13
CA LEU A 187 -17.34 22.23 -5.78
C LEU A 187 -18.58 23.13 -5.71
N LYS A 188 -18.56 24.32 -6.34
CA LYS A 188 -19.72 25.22 -6.39
C LYS A 188 -20.91 24.60 -7.12
N ILE A 189 -20.67 23.89 -8.21
CA ILE A 189 -21.70 23.13 -8.91
C ILE A 189 -22.30 22.09 -7.96
N MET A 190 -21.47 21.28 -7.28
CA MET A 190 -22.00 20.27 -6.35
C MET A 190 -22.79 20.89 -5.19
N MET A 191 -22.37 22.04 -4.66
CA MET A 191 -23.09 22.76 -3.60
C MET A 191 -24.50 23.20 -4.01
N LYS A 192 -24.73 23.49 -5.30
CA LYS A 192 -26.07 23.81 -5.82
C LYS A 192 -27.01 22.60 -5.75
N HIS A 193 -26.47 21.38 -5.86
CA HIS A 193 -27.28 20.16 -5.87
C HIS A 193 -27.64 19.63 -4.48
N VAL A 194 -27.04 20.17 -3.42
CA VAL A 194 -27.21 19.68 -2.06
C VAL A 194 -28.12 20.61 -1.26
N LYS A 195 -29.03 20.04 -0.47
CA LYS A 195 -29.89 20.81 0.45
C LYS A 195 -29.03 21.65 1.40
N LYS A 196 -29.62 22.70 1.97
CA LYS A 196 -28.96 23.57 2.96
C LYS A 196 -28.33 22.80 4.14
N ASP A 197 -29.01 21.76 4.61
CA ASP A 197 -28.55 20.90 5.71
C ASP A 197 -27.96 19.55 5.22
N GLY A 198 -27.75 19.42 3.90
CA GLY A 198 -27.14 18.24 3.30
C GLY A 198 -25.62 18.24 3.44
N CYS A 199 -24.99 17.22 2.87
CA CYS A 199 -23.54 16.99 2.98
C CYS A 199 -22.92 16.62 1.64
N ILE A 200 -21.79 17.26 1.30
CA ILE A 200 -20.92 16.78 0.23
C ILE A 200 -19.84 15.88 0.86
N VAL A 201 -19.60 14.74 0.23
CA VAL A 201 -18.63 13.74 0.68
C VAL A 201 -17.52 13.63 -0.37
N ILE A 202 -16.28 13.95 0.00
CA ILE A 202 -15.13 13.90 -0.90
C ILE A 202 -14.13 12.89 -0.36
N ALA A 203 -13.81 11.84 -1.13
CA ALA A 203 -12.67 10.97 -0.82
C ALA A 203 -11.60 11.12 -1.91
N ILE A 204 -10.36 11.34 -1.50
CA ILE A 204 -9.25 11.64 -2.42
C ILE A 204 -7.90 11.24 -1.81
N GLU A 205 -6.97 10.85 -2.66
CA GLU A 205 -5.54 10.71 -2.34
C GLU A 205 -4.97 12.01 -1.76
N ASN A 206 -4.16 11.89 -0.72
CA ASN A 206 -3.38 13.02 -0.22
C ASN A 206 -2.11 13.15 -1.07
N LYS A 207 -1.89 14.31 -1.68
CA LYS A 207 -0.66 14.62 -2.44
C LYS A 207 0.62 14.22 -1.70
N PHE A 208 0.65 14.36 -0.38
CA PHE A 208 1.79 14.06 0.50
C PHE A 208 1.65 12.78 1.32
N GLY A 209 0.73 11.88 0.94
CA GLY A 209 0.55 10.60 1.62
C GLY A 209 1.87 9.85 1.78
N LEU A 210 2.13 9.33 2.99
CA LEU A 210 3.41 8.70 3.35
C LEU A 210 3.80 7.59 2.37
N LYS A 211 2.83 6.85 1.84
CA LYS A 211 3.06 5.77 0.87
C LYS A 211 3.91 6.20 -0.33
N TYR A 212 3.78 7.44 -0.80
CA TYR A 212 4.55 7.95 -1.95
C TYR A 212 6.02 8.22 -1.57
N TRP A 213 6.25 8.74 -0.37
CA TRP A 213 7.61 8.87 0.21
C TRP A 213 8.23 7.50 0.47
N ALA A 214 7.40 6.53 0.85
CA ALA A 214 7.80 5.15 1.10
C ALA A 214 8.06 4.33 -0.17
N GLY A 215 7.82 4.91 -1.36
CA GLY A 215 8.20 4.33 -2.64
C GLY A 215 7.05 3.78 -3.50
N CYS A 216 5.79 4.01 -3.13
CA CYS A 216 4.66 3.74 -4.03
C CYS A 216 4.64 4.73 -5.20
N LYS A 217 4.24 4.24 -6.38
CA LYS A 217 3.96 5.10 -7.54
C LYS A 217 2.66 5.89 -7.31
N GLU A 218 2.58 7.05 -7.94
CA GLU A 218 1.41 7.91 -7.92
C GLU A 218 0.22 7.22 -8.62
N ASP A 219 -0.97 7.30 -8.02
CA ASP A 219 -2.11 6.44 -8.38
C ASP A 219 -2.63 6.66 -9.81
N HIS A 220 -2.56 7.89 -10.33
CA HIS A 220 -3.19 8.31 -11.59
C HIS A 220 -2.22 8.26 -12.77
N LEU A 221 -0.97 8.71 -12.60
CA LEU A 221 0.02 8.74 -13.67
C LEU A 221 0.89 7.47 -13.70
N GLY A 222 0.92 6.69 -12.61
CA GLY A 222 1.71 5.46 -12.52
C GLY A 222 3.23 5.70 -12.52
N THR A 223 3.66 6.92 -12.21
CA THR A 223 5.05 7.37 -12.14
C THR A 223 5.45 7.60 -10.68
N TYR A 224 6.75 7.58 -10.38
CA TYR A 224 7.23 7.93 -9.05
C TYR A 224 7.19 9.44 -8.85
N PHE A 225 6.85 9.87 -7.63
CA PHE A 225 6.98 11.24 -7.13
C PHE A 225 6.19 12.36 -7.84
N SER A 226 5.47 12.10 -8.93
CA SER A 226 4.79 13.15 -9.70
C SER A 226 3.82 14.00 -8.87
N GLY A 227 3.10 13.37 -7.92
CA GLY A 227 2.30 14.10 -6.94
C GLY A 227 3.15 15.02 -6.06
N LEU A 228 4.22 14.50 -5.45
CA LEU A 228 5.14 15.27 -4.59
C LEU A 228 5.77 16.46 -5.33
N GLU A 229 6.19 16.25 -6.58
CA GLU A 229 6.83 17.26 -7.43
C GLU A 229 5.84 18.28 -8.02
N GLY A 230 4.53 18.08 -7.83
CA GLY A 230 3.50 19.00 -8.32
C GLY A 230 3.17 18.86 -9.80
N TYR A 231 3.31 17.65 -10.34
CA TYR A 231 2.91 17.27 -11.70
C TYR A 231 3.58 18.10 -12.81
N PRO A 232 4.92 18.15 -12.90
CA PRO A 232 5.64 18.97 -13.88
C PRO A 232 5.31 18.60 -15.34
N GLU A 233 5.12 17.32 -15.62
CA GLU A 233 4.74 16.79 -16.94
C GLU A 233 3.22 16.91 -17.23
N GLY A 234 2.44 17.49 -16.31
CA GLY A 234 1.00 17.67 -16.46
C GLY A 234 0.20 16.40 -16.13
N GLY A 235 -0.72 16.00 -17.02
CA GLY A 235 -1.67 14.89 -16.80
C GLY A 235 -3.08 15.34 -16.40
N SER A 236 -4.03 14.40 -16.39
CA SER A 236 -5.47 14.63 -16.25
C SER A 236 -5.98 14.78 -14.82
N ALA A 237 -5.24 14.30 -13.82
CA ALA A 237 -5.62 14.34 -12.40
C ALA A 237 -4.72 15.29 -11.58
N ARG A 238 -5.27 15.85 -10.50
CA ARG A 238 -4.51 16.54 -9.43
C ARG A 238 -5.01 16.10 -8.07
N THR A 239 -4.08 15.73 -7.20
CA THR A 239 -4.33 15.50 -5.78
C THR A 239 -3.95 16.72 -4.96
N PHE A 240 -4.46 16.79 -3.73
CA PHE A 240 -4.32 17.96 -2.87
C PHE A 240 -3.81 17.56 -1.49
N THR A 241 -3.04 18.45 -0.86
CA THR A 241 -2.80 18.38 0.58
C THR A 241 -4.04 18.90 1.32
N ARG A 242 -4.15 18.65 2.63
CA ARG A 242 -5.19 19.25 3.47
C ARG A 242 -5.32 20.77 3.26
N THR A 243 -4.21 21.50 3.36
CA THR A 243 -4.18 22.96 3.14
C THR A 243 -4.63 23.36 1.72
N GLY A 244 -4.33 22.52 0.72
CA GLY A 244 -4.82 22.71 -0.65
C GLY A 244 -6.35 22.62 -0.75
N LEU A 245 -6.94 21.60 -0.12
CA LEU A 245 -8.40 21.43 -0.04
C LEU A 245 -9.05 22.57 0.75
N GLU A 246 -8.52 22.92 1.92
CA GLU A 246 -9.04 24.03 2.74
C GLU A 246 -9.01 25.37 1.99
N LYS A 247 -8.01 25.60 1.15
CA LYS A 247 -7.96 26.79 0.28
C LYS A 247 -9.10 26.79 -0.74
N ILE A 248 -9.39 25.64 -1.38
CA ILE A 248 -10.52 25.49 -2.30
C ILE A 248 -11.83 25.76 -1.54
N PHE A 249 -12.02 25.16 -0.37
CA PHE A 249 -13.21 25.33 0.47
C PHE A 249 -13.44 26.79 0.82
N LYS A 250 -12.40 27.47 1.31
CA LYS A 250 -12.43 28.90 1.62
C LYS A 250 -12.80 29.74 0.40
N ASN A 251 -12.24 29.46 -0.77
CA ASN A 251 -12.57 30.16 -2.01
C ASN A 251 -14.02 29.95 -2.49
N CYS A 252 -14.64 28.85 -2.06
CA CYS A 252 -16.05 28.55 -2.32
C CYS A 252 -16.99 29.04 -1.21
N GLY A 253 -16.48 29.68 -0.14
CA GLY A 253 -17.28 30.12 0.99
C GLY A 253 -17.74 28.98 1.91
N VAL A 254 -17.06 27.84 1.88
CA VAL A 254 -17.33 26.69 2.75
C VAL A 254 -16.63 26.92 4.09
N GLU A 255 -17.44 27.02 5.16
CA GLU A 255 -16.95 27.23 6.53
C GLU A 255 -17.07 25.99 7.42
N ASN A 256 -17.99 25.07 7.07
CA ASN A 256 -18.28 23.90 7.88
C ASN A 256 -17.86 22.62 7.17
N TYR A 257 -16.80 21.98 7.67
CA TYR A 257 -16.29 20.72 7.16
C TYR A 257 -15.55 19.92 8.23
N SER A 258 -15.51 18.60 8.06
CA SER A 258 -14.77 17.68 8.93
C SER A 258 -13.84 16.78 8.11
N PHE A 259 -12.59 16.67 8.56
CA PHE A 259 -11.60 15.75 7.99
C PHE A 259 -11.61 14.39 8.69
N TYR A 260 -11.60 13.36 7.86
CA TYR A 260 -11.36 11.98 8.21
C TYR A 260 -10.15 11.45 7.43
N TYR A 261 -9.47 10.47 7.99
CA TYR A 261 -8.24 9.88 7.46
C TYR A 261 -8.43 8.37 7.31
N PRO A 262 -8.84 7.92 6.11
CA PRO A 262 -8.96 6.51 5.82
C PRO A 262 -7.60 5.81 5.81
N TYR A 263 -7.54 4.65 6.46
CA TYR A 263 -6.35 3.82 6.60
C TYR A 263 -6.65 2.37 6.18
N PRO A 264 -5.77 1.70 5.39
CA PRO A 264 -4.50 2.21 4.85
C PRO A 264 -4.63 3.31 3.79
N ASP A 265 -5.76 3.36 3.08
CA ASP A 265 -6.20 4.45 2.22
C ASP A 265 -7.73 4.38 1.99
N TYR A 266 -8.30 5.31 1.21
CA TYR A 266 -9.73 5.36 0.94
C TYR A 266 -10.25 4.28 -0.03
N LYS A 267 -9.37 3.52 -0.70
CA LYS A 267 -9.78 2.48 -1.66
C LYS A 267 -10.28 1.24 -0.93
N PHE A 268 -9.56 0.81 0.12
CA PHE A 268 -9.94 -0.31 1.00
C PHE A 268 -9.71 0.05 2.48
N PRO A 269 -10.43 1.04 3.02
CA PRO A 269 -10.22 1.44 4.39
C PRO A 269 -10.73 0.35 5.34
N THR A 270 -9.88 -0.05 6.28
CA THR A 270 -10.29 -0.86 7.42
C THR A 270 -10.49 0.01 8.66
N THR A 271 -9.88 1.20 8.69
CA THR A 271 -10.01 2.16 9.79
C THR A 271 -10.20 3.57 9.26
N LEU A 272 -11.05 4.36 9.92
CA LEU A 272 -11.27 5.78 9.65
C LEU A 272 -10.93 6.55 10.92
N TYR A 273 -9.89 7.37 10.86
CA TYR A 273 -9.58 8.36 11.90
C TYR A 273 -10.25 9.70 11.59
N SER A 274 -10.27 10.62 12.56
CA SER A 274 -10.72 12.00 12.34
C SER A 274 -9.89 12.99 13.15
N ASP A 275 -10.09 14.28 12.92
CA ASP A 275 -9.50 15.34 13.76
C ASP A 275 -9.83 15.19 15.25
N LYS A 276 -10.90 14.48 15.61
CA LYS A 276 -11.32 14.23 16.99
C LYS A 276 -10.73 12.95 17.61
N ARG A 277 -10.21 12.03 16.78
CA ARG A 277 -9.50 10.81 17.18
C ARG A 277 -8.48 10.45 16.11
N LEU A 278 -7.26 10.96 16.27
CA LEU A 278 -6.08 10.59 15.49
C LEU A 278 -5.53 9.24 15.95
N PRO A 279 -4.76 8.51 15.13
CA PRO A 279 -4.10 7.26 15.54
C PRO A 279 -3.12 7.50 16.68
N GLY A 280 -2.97 6.49 17.55
CA GLY A 280 -1.85 6.38 18.49
C GLY A 280 -0.66 5.64 17.89
N SER A 281 0.49 5.71 18.56
CA SER A 281 1.66 4.90 18.23
C SER A 281 1.30 3.41 18.24
N GLY A 282 1.80 2.64 17.27
CA GLY A 282 1.45 1.22 17.15
C GLY A 282 0.19 0.91 16.35
N GLU A 283 -0.70 1.87 16.09
CA GLU A 283 -1.96 1.57 15.40
C GLU A 283 -1.84 1.40 13.88
N LEU A 284 -0.76 1.90 13.25
CA LEU A 284 -0.59 1.95 11.80
C LEU A 284 0.46 0.94 11.30
N THR A 285 0.14 -0.35 11.34
CA THR A 285 1.07 -1.46 11.03
C THR A 285 0.92 -2.02 9.61
N ASP A 286 -0.30 -2.11 9.09
CA ASP A 286 -0.62 -2.70 7.79
C ASP A 286 -0.40 -1.77 6.56
N ASN A 287 0.87 -1.51 6.24
CA ASN A 287 1.26 -0.49 5.25
C ASN A 287 1.66 -1.03 3.86
N MET A 288 1.98 -2.32 3.75
CA MET A 288 2.48 -2.91 2.50
C MET A 288 1.37 -3.18 1.48
N ARG A 289 0.84 -2.12 0.85
CA ARG A 289 -0.39 -2.16 0.02
C ARG A 289 -0.23 -1.73 -1.45
N ASN A 290 0.77 -2.25 -2.18
CA ASN A 290 0.91 -2.03 -3.63
C ASN A 290 0.28 -3.17 -4.44
N PHE A 291 -0.98 -3.02 -4.83
CA PHE A 291 -1.71 -4.06 -5.58
C PHE A 291 -1.61 -3.90 -7.09
N ASP A 292 -1.48 -2.67 -7.54
CA ASP A 292 -1.60 -2.24 -8.93
C ASP A 292 -0.26 -2.22 -9.67
N ARG A 293 0.86 -2.03 -8.95
CA ARG A 293 2.20 -1.85 -9.52
C ARG A 293 3.30 -2.13 -8.52
N ASP A 294 4.51 -2.33 -9.04
CA ASP A 294 5.71 -2.48 -8.22
C ASP A 294 6.01 -1.20 -7.43
N ARG A 295 6.61 -1.35 -6.25
CA ARG A 295 7.04 -0.25 -5.38
C ARG A 295 8.50 -0.36 -4.96
N MET A 296 9.08 0.76 -4.58
CA MET A 296 10.27 0.78 -3.73
C MET A 296 9.86 0.62 -2.26
N VAL A 297 10.78 0.12 -1.43
CA VAL A 297 10.66 0.10 0.03
C VAL A 297 11.75 1.00 0.61
N MET A 298 11.42 2.29 0.78
CA MET A 298 12.40 3.31 1.20
C MET A 298 12.72 3.22 2.69
N PHE A 299 11.72 2.89 3.51
CA PHE A 299 11.79 2.78 4.96
C PHE A 299 10.65 1.89 5.48
N ASN A 300 10.72 1.51 6.76
CA ASN A 300 9.61 0.85 7.43
C ASN A 300 8.55 1.91 7.78
N GLU A 301 7.41 1.88 7.09
CA GLU A 301 6.33 2.85 7.22
C GLU A 301 5.74 2.92 8.64
N LYS A 302 5.69 1.80 9.37
CA LYS A 302 5.14 1.78 10.73
C LYS A 302 5.95 2.69 11.66
N TYR A 303 7.27 2.52 11.71
CA TYR A 303 8.12 3.35 12.58
C TYR A 303 8.14 4.82 12.18
N VAL A 304 8.03 5.11 10.88
CA VAL A 304 7.92 6.50 10.41
C VAL A 304 6.56 7.09 10.76
N PHE A 305 5.47 6.32 10.69
CA PHE A 305 4.16 6.73 11.17
C PHE A 305 4.16 7.01 12.67
N ASP A 306 4.77 6.14 13.49
CA ASP A 306 4.86 6.35 14.94
C ASP A 306 5.53 7.70 15.24
N GLY A 307 6.69 7.99 14.63
CA GLY A 307 7.36 9.29 14.80
C GLY A 307 6.54 10.49 14.29
N ILE A 308 5.83 10.33 13.16
CA ILE A 308 4.92 11.36 12.63
C ILE A 308 3.75 11.63 13.60
N ILE A 309 3.23 10.59 14.27
CA ILE A 309 2.15 10.70 15.24
C ILE A 309 2.65 11.43 16.49
N GLU A 310 3.82 11.07 17.00
CA GLU A 310 4.45 11.72 18.16
C GLU A 310 4.68 13.23 17.94
N ASP A 311 5.06 13.62 16.72
CA ASP A 311 5.25 15.03 16.33
C ASP A 311 3.95 15.75 15.94
N GLY A 312 2.79 15.08 15.98
CA GLY A 312 1.49 15.68 15.65
C GLY A 312 1.30 15.98 14.15
N LEU A 313 2.02 15.29 13.28
CA LEU A 313 2.05 15.54 11.83
C LEU A 313 1.17 14.56 11.03
N PHE A 314 0.48 13.62 11.67
CA PHE A 314 -0.31 12.59 10.96
C PHE A 314 -1.28 13.13 9.91
N PRO A 315 -2.09 14.18 10.15
CA PRO A 315 -2.96 14.77 9.12
C PRO A 315 -2.25 15.22 7.83
N VAL A 316 -0.95 15.53 7.92
CA VAL A 316 -0.15 15.95 6.76
C VAL A 316 0.23 14.75 5.89
N PHE A 317 0.46 13.59 6.50
CA PHE A 317 1.04 12.41 5.87
C PHE A 317 0.08 11.21 5.73
N SER A 318 -1.17 11.33 6.19
CA SER A 318 -2.20 10.30 5.94
C SER A 318 -2.29 10.03 4.44
N ASN A 319 -2.45 8.77 4.02
CA ASN A 319 -2.41 8.42 2.59
C ASN A 319 -3.57 8.99 1.77
N SER A 320 -4.67 9.33 2.45
CA SER A 320 -5.86 9.89 1.83
C SER A 320 -6.68 10.71 2.81
N TYR A 321 -7.62 11.47 2.27
CA TYR A 321 -8.62 12.23 3.01
C TYR A 321 -10.02 11.76 2.64
N LEU A 322 -10.91 11.80 3.62
CA LEU A 322 -12.35 11.81 3.44
C LEU A 322 -12.88 13.07 4.11
N VAL A 323 -13.55 13.94 3.36
CA VAL A 323 -14.06 15.23 3.85
C VAL A 323 -15.56 15.23 3.78
N LEU A 324 -16.20 15.57 4.89
CA LEU A 324 -17.62 15.89 4.95
C LEU A 324 -17.77 17.41 4.97
N ILE A 325 -18.35 17.99 3.92
CA ILE A 325 -18.67 19.43 3.83
C ILE A 325 -20.15 19.60 4.11
N GLY A 326 -20.49 20.38 5.14
CA GLY A 326 -21.85 20.48 5.67
C GLY A 326 -21.91 19.93 7.10
N LYS A 327 -23.02 19.32 7.48
CA LYS A 327 -23.17 18.78 8.84
C LYS A 327 -22.22 17.60 9.06
N GLY A 328 -21.27 17.75 9.98
CA GLY A 328 -20.39 16.65 10.40
C GLY A 328 -21.15 15.50 11.06
N ALA A 329 -20.47 14.37 11.22
CA ALA A 329 -20.99 13.21 11.93
C ALA A 329 -20.56 13.20 13.41
N ASP A 330 -21.38 12.59 14.25
CA ASP A 330 -21.07 12.34 15.66
C ASP A 330 -19.94 11.29 15.81
N THR A 331 -19.83 10.40 14.82
CA THR A 331 -18.79 9.37 14.71
C THR A 331 -17.42 10.00 14.42
N CYS A 332 -16.46 9.78 15.31
CA CYS A 332 -15.08 10.28 15.19
C CYS A 332 -14.04 9.21 14.85
N TYR A 333 -14.37 7.93 14.99
CA TYR A 333 -13.50 6.82 14.64
C TYR A 333 -14.32 5.61 14.22
N VAL A 334 -13.80 4.84 13.27
CA VAL A 334 -14.41 3.61 12.80
C VAL A 334 -13.33 2.56 12.55
N LYS A 335 -13.56 1.31 12.97
CA LYS A 335 -12.74 0.15 12.62
C LYS A 335 -13.63 -1.00 12.13
N TYR A 336 -13.25 -1.58 11.01
CA TYR A 336 -13.94 -2.72 10.38
C TYR A 336 -13.20 -4.02 10.66
N SER A 337 -13.97 -5.09 10.86
CA SER A 337 -13.48 -6.46 10.94
C SER A 337 -14.14 -7.37 9.89
N ASN A 338 -14.50 -6.82 8.72
CA ASN A 338 -15.14 -7.56 7.63
C ASN A 338 -14.16 -8.37 6.75
N ASP A 339 -12.91 -8.45 7.16
CA ASP A 339 -11.94 -9.47 6.77
C ASP A 339 -12.08 -10.77 7.58
N ARG A 340 -12.83 -10.74 8.70
CA ARG A 340 -13.18 -11.92 9.50
C ARG A 340 -14.28 -12.75 8.82
N ALA A 341 -14.50 -13.96 9.33
CA ALA A 341 -15.66 -14.78 8.95
C ALA A 341 -16.97 -14.00 9.14
N GLU A 342 -17.95 -14.22 8.25
CA GLU A 342 -19.18 -13.42 8.16
C GLU A 342 -19.89 -13.21 9.51
N LYS A 343 -19.97 -14.26 10.34
CA LYS A 343 -20.56 -14.23 11.70
C LYS A 343 -19.80 -13.39 12.73
N TYR A 344 -18.59 -12.95 12.43
CA TYR A 344 -17.73 -12.11 13.27
C TYR A 344 -17.47 -10.73 12.65
N ALA A 345 -18.06 -10.45 11.48
CA ALA A 345 -17.88 -9.18 10.78
C ALA A 345 -18.69 -8.07 11.47
N LEU A 346 -18.00 -7.12 12.08
CA LEU A 346 -18.59 -5.98 12.75
C LEU A 346 -17.83 -4.69 12.41
N ARG A 347 -18.46 -3.58 12.74
CA ARG A 347 -17.86 -2.24 12.73
C ARG A 347 -17.87 -1.70 14.15
N THR A 348 -16.71 -1.30 14.63
CA THR A 348 -16.56 -0.59 15.91
C THR A 348 -16.51 0.91 15.62
N GLU A 349 -17.35 1.69 16.28
CA GLU A 349 -17.41 3.14 16.16
C GLU A 349 -17.12 3.80 17.50
N ILE A 350 -16.43 4.93 17.48
CA ILE A 350 -16.42 5.87 18.60
C ILE A 350 -17.24 7.08 18.18
N ALA A 351 -18.23 7.45 18.98
CA ALA A 351 -19.13 8.57 18.72
C ALA A 351 -19.20 9.51 19.93
N ASP A 352 -19.28 10.82 19.66
CA ASP A 352 -19.58 11.82 20.68
C ASP A 352 -21.11 11.97 20.82
N THR A 353 -21.68 11.64 21.97
CA THR A 353 -23.10 11.87 22.27
C THR A 353 -23.27 13.06 23.24
N PRO A 354 -24.49 13.58 23.45
CA PRO A 354 -24.75 14.60 24.47
C PRO A 354 -24.35 14.18 25.89
N GLU A 355 -24.38 12.87 26.19
CA GLU A 355 -24.04 12.28 27.50
C GLU A 355 -22.55 11.98 27.65
N GLY A 356 -21.79 11.98 26.55
CA GLY A 356 -20.36 11.70 26.53
C GLY A 356 -19.93 10.86 25.34
N ARG A 357 -18.66 10.48 25.30
CA ARG A 357 -18.13 9.62 24.25
C ARG A 357 -18.50 8.17 24.54
N VAL A 358 -18.92 7.44 23.51
CA VAL A 358 -19.29 6.02 23.59
C VAL A 358 -18.60 5.22 22.49
N VAL A 359 -18.48 3.91 22.72
CA VAL A 359 -18.04 2.93 21.72
C VAL A 359 -19.23 2.06 21.32
N ARG A 360 -19.48 1.91 20.03
CA ARG A 360 -20.54 1.04 19.49
C ARG A 360 -19.94 -0.08 18.67
N LYS A 361 -20.32 -1.33 18.95
CA LYS A 361 -20.06 -2.48 18.10
C LYS A 361 -21.33 -2.80 17.31
N ILE A 362 -21.25 -2.71 15.98
CA ILE A 362 -22.38 -2.80 15.05
C ILE A 362 -22.16 -4.01 14.14
N PRO A 363 -23.07 -4.99 14.07
CA PRO A 363 -22.95 -6.11 13.15
C PRO A 363 -23.08 -5.64 11.70
N LEU A 364 -22.24 -6.17 10.80
CA LEU A 364 -22.26 -5.76 9.39
C LEU A 364 -23.25 -6.55 8.53
N ASN A 365 -23.77 -7.65 9.06
CA ASN A 365 -24.70 -8.54 8.38
C ASN A 365 -25.56 -9.29 9.42
N ALA A 366 -26.59 -9.99 8.95
CA ALA A 366 -27.49 -10.73 9.82
C ALA A 366 -26.78 -11.85 10.62
N PRO A 367 -25.85 -12.65 10.05
CA PRO A 367 -25.10 -13.64 10.81
C PRO A 367 -24.26 -13.10 11.96
N ALA A 368 -23.74 -11.86 11.85
CA ALA A 368 -22.94 -11.24 12.91
C ALA A 368 -23.76 -10.70 14.09
N ARG A 369 -25.09 -10.62 13.96
CA ARG A 369 -25.96 -10.04 15.00
C ARG A 369 -25.89 -10.81 16.31
N GLU A 370 -25.95 -12.14 16.25
CA GLU A 370 -25.90 -12.99 17.45
C GLU A 370 -24.60 -12.78 18.23
N HIS A 371 -23.48 -12.67 17.52
CA HIS A 371 -22.16 -12.43 18.10
C HIS A 371 -22.09 -11.10 18.87
N VAL A 372 -22.56 -10.00 18.27
CA VAL A 372 -22.57 -8.68 18.93
C VAL A 372 -23.54 -8.66 20.12
N MET A 373 -24.75 -9.20 19.97
CA MET A 373 -25.73 -9.21 21.05
C MET A 373 -25.29 -10.09 22.23
N GLY A 374 -24.51 -11.15 21.96
CA GLY A 374 -23.92 -12.02 22.97
C GLY A 374 -22.98 -11.31 23.95
N MET A 375 -22.42 -10.15 23.57
CA MET A 375 -21.51 -9.39 24.42
C MET A 375 -22.14 -8.93 25.74
N LYS A 376 -23.47 -8.75 25.79
CA LYS A 376 -24.15 -8.43 27.06
C LYS A 376 -24.03 -9.57 28.06
N ARG A 377 -24.22 -10.82 27.62
CA ARG A 377 -24.04 -12.01 28.44
C ARG A 377 -22.58 -12.18 28.85
N SER A 378 -21.65 -11.95 27.93
CA SER A 378 -20.21 -11.95 28.24
C SER A 378 -19.87 -10.97 29.35
N CYS A 379 -20.37 -9.73 29.25
CA CYS A 379 -20.19 -8.69 30.27
C CYS A 379 -20.69 -9.16 31.65
N GLU A 380 -21.89 -9.72 31.74
CA GLU A 380 -22.50 -10.16 33.00
C GLU A 380 -21.72 -11.32 33.64
N LEU A 381 -21.32 -12.30 32.84
CA LEU A 381 -20.56 -13.45 33.32
C LEU A 381 -19.16 -13.06 33.79
N LEU A 382 -18.46 -12.21 33.03
CA LEU A 382 -17.12 -11.75 33.41
C LEU A 382 -17.15 -10.82 34.62
N LYS A 383 -18.16 -9.94 34.76
CA LYS A 383 -18.34 -9.12 35.97
C LYS A 383 -18.49 -9.99 37.21
N LYS A 384 -19.25 -11.08 37.12
CA LYS A 384 -19.39 -12.05 38.20
C LYS A 384 -18.10 -12.82 38.47
N ARG A 385 -17.34 -13.18 37.42
CA ARG A 385 -16.04 -13.84 37.59
C ARG A 385 -15.04 -12.98 38.34
N TYR A 386 -14.93 -11.70 37.98
CA TYR A 386 -13.90 -10.80 38.48
C TYR A 386 -14.36 -9.89 39.63
N GLU A 387 -15.52 -10.17 40.23
CA GLU A 387 -16.03 -9.39 41.35
C GLU A 387 -15.06 -9.45 42.54
N GLY A 388 -14.51 -8.29 42.90
CA GLY A 388 -13.53 -8.14 43.99
C GLY A 388 -12.06 -8.31 43.60
N SER A 389 -11.73 -8.61 42.33
CA SER A 389 -10.33 -8.81 41.91
C SER A 389 -9.55 -7.51 41.65
N GLY A 390 -10.27 -6.42 41.35
CA GLY A 390 -9.70 -5.17 40.83
C GLY A 390 -9.65 -5.10 39.30
N LEU A 391 -10.02 -6.17 38.58
CA LEU A 391 -10.22 -6.16 37.13
C LEU A 391 -11.66 -5.75 36.82
N ALA A 392 -11.85 -4.52 36.38
CA ALA A 392 -13.14 -4.03 35.93
C ALA A 392 -13.47 -4.54 34.53
N ILE A 393 -14.74 -4.81 34.27
CA ILE A 393 -15.26 -5.15 32.95
C ILE A 393 -16.10 -3.98 32.47
N ASN A 394 -15.73 -3.40 31.32
CA ASN A 394 -16.46 -2.27 30.75
C ASN A 394 -17.94 -2.66 30.55
N GLN A 395 -18.87 -1.77 30.87
CA GLN A 395 -20.29 -2.08 30.86
C GLN A 395 -20.82 -2.16 29.42
N CYS A 396 -21.48 -3.27 29.07
CA CYS A 396 -22.21 -3.40 27.80
C CYS A 396 -23.70 -3.07 27.98
N PHE A 397 -24.22 -2.25 27.07
CA PHE A 397 -25.63 -1.97 26.87
C PHE A 397 -26.03 -2.39 25.46
N LEU A 398 -27.26 -2.86 25.27
CA LEU A 398 -27.78 -3.17 23.93
C LEU A 398 -28.76 -2.08 23.51
N ALA A 399 -28.71 -1.67 22.24
CA ALA A 399 -29.73 -0.82 21.66
C ALA A 399 -31.11 -1.49 21.74
N GLU A 400 -32.18 -0.72 21.96
CA GLU A 400 -33.54 -1.26 22.13
C GLU A 400 -34.03 -2.07 20.91
N ASP A 401 -33.62 -1.66 19.71
CA ASP A 401 -33.91 -2.36 18.45
C ASP A 401 -32.94 -3.51 18.16
N GLY A 402 -31.94 -3.72 19.03
CA GLY A 402 -30.87 -4.71 18.89
C GLY A 402 -29.98 -4.46 17.68
N SER A 403 -29.77 -3.19 17.30
CA SER A 403 -28.91 -2.78 16.19
C SER A 403 -27.43 -2.71 16.55
N TYR A 404 -27.07 -2.44 17.81
CA TYR A 404 -25.68 -2.39 18.28
C TYR A 404 -25.53 -2.72 19.76
N ALA A 405 -24.30 -3.05 20.17
CA ALA A 405 -23.86 -3.05 21.56
C ALA A 405 -23.06 -1.76 21.83
N GLU A 406 -23.35 -1.08 22.93
CA GLU A 406 -22.75 0.19 23.34
C GLU A 406 -21.99 0.04 24.65
N PHE A 407 -20.84 0.71 24.72
CA PHE A 407 -19.92 0.69 25.84
C PHE A 407 -19.52 2.13 26.18
N PRO A 408 -19.40 2.48 27.47
CA PRO A 408 -18.72 3.70 27.89
C PRO A 408 -17.32 3.80 27.28
N TYR A 409 -16.93 5.01 26.87
CA TYR A 409 -15.55 5.28 26.48
C TYR A 409 -14.69 5.45 27.74
N GLU A 410 -13.93 4.41 28.06
CA GLU A 410 -13.07 4.36 29.24
C GLU A 410 -11.78 5.16 29.04
N LYS A 411 -11.30 5.78 30.12
CA LYS A 411 -10.00 6.47 30.14
C LYS A 411 -8.91 5.50 30.58
N GLY A 412 -7.70 5.74 30.10
CA GLY A 412 -6.52 4.98 30.50
C GLY A 412 -5.52 4.84 29.35
N ILE A 413 -4.41 4.19 29.66
CA ILE A 413 -3.38 3.79 28.70
C ILE A 413 -3.48 2.28 28.53
N THR A 414 -3.31 1.74 27.32
CA THR A 414 -3.35 0.28 27.17
C THR A 414 -2.20 -0.36 27.96
N LEU A 415 -2.44 -1.55 28.53
CA LEU A 415 -1.37 -2.30 29.18
C LEU A 415 -0.22 -2.58 28.19
N GLU A 416 -0.56 -2.76 26.91
CA GLU A 416 0.43 -2.90 25.84
C GLU A 416 1.38 -1.70 25.75
N GLU A 417 0.84 -0.47 25.72
CA GLU A 417 1.66 0.73 25.62
C GLU A 417 2.53 0.92 26.87
N LEU A 418 2.05 0.55 28.06
CA LEU A 418 2.88 0.55 29.27
C LEU A 418 4.04 -0.45 29.18
N LEU A 419 3.78 -1.65 28.65
CA LEU A 419 4.81 -2.67 28.45
C LEU A 419 5.83 -2.28 27.37
N ASP A 420 5.39 -1.63 26.29
CA ASP A 420 6.28 -1.10 25.25
C ASP A 420 7.20 -0.01 25.83
N ARG A 421 6.68 0.90 26.64
CA ARG A 421 7.48 1.94 27.33
C ARG A 421 8.53 1.33 28.26
N CYS A 422 8.23 0.21 28.90
CA CYS A 422 9.21 -0.51 29.72
C CYS A 422 10.37 -1.05 28.85
N LEU A 423 10.05 -1.67 27.71
CA LEU A 423 11.06 -2.17 26.77
C LEU A 423 11.90 -1.06 26.15
N GLU A 424 11.31 0.11 25.88
CA GLU A 424 12.01 1.28 25.35
C GLU A 424 12.97 1.90 26.36
N ARG A 425 12.62 1.86 27.66
CA ARG A 425 13.45 2.34 28.77
C ARG A 425 14.41 1.29 29.33
N GLU A 426 14.36 0.07 28.81
CA GLU A 426 15.07 -1.10 29.34
C GLU A 426 14.73 -1.40 30.81
N ASP A 427 13.52 -1.05 31.25
CA ASP A 427 13.01 -1.24 32.61
C ASP A 427 12.27 -2.58 32.74
N MET A 428 13.04 -3.66 32.83
CA MET A 428 12.47 -5.01 32.92
C MET A 428 11.80 -5.31 34.26
N ASP A 429 12.22 -4.64 35.34
CA ASP A 429 11.61 -4.83 36.67
C ASP A 429 10.15 -4.34 36.66
N GLU A 430 9.90 -3.17 36.09
CA GLU A 430 8.54 -2.65 35.91
C GLU A 430 7.72 -3.49 34.92
N PHE A 431 8.33 -3.96 33.83
CA PHE A 431 7.67 -4.88 32.89
C PHE A 431 7.14 -6.12 33.62
N TYR A 432 7.99 -6.78 34.41
CA TYR A 432 7.58 -7.98 35.15
C TYR A 432 6.57 -7.66 36.24
N ARG A 433 6.64 -6.49 36.88
CA ARG A 433 5.63 -6.06 37.86
C ARG A 433 4.25 -5.90 37.21
N LEU A 434 4.18 -5.25 36.05
CA LEU A 434 2.94 -5.09 35.28
C LEU A 434 2.40 -6.44 34.79
N PHE A 435 3.28 -7.31 34.30
CA PHE A 435 2.91 -8.65 33.86
C PHE A 435 2.40 -9.52 35.02
N ASP A 436 3.09 -9.53 36.16
CA ASP A 436 2.69 -10.30 37.35
C ASP A 436 1.34 -9.80 37.87
N ARG A 437 1.11 -8.48 37.87
CA ARG A 437 -0.21 -7.89 38.23
C ARG A 437 -1.30 -8.29 37.24
N TYR A 438 -1.04 -8.22 35.94
CA TYR A 438 -1.96 -8.71 34.92
C TYR A 438 -2.31 -10.19 35.15
N TYR A 439 -1.30 -11.03 35.39
CA TYR A 439 -1.50 -12.46 35.57
C TYR A 439 -2.32 -12.77 36.83
N GLU A 440 -2.07 -12.06 37.93
CA GLU A 440 -2.87 -12.12 39.16
C GLU A 440 -4.35 -11.81 38.88
N LEU A 441 -4.62 -10.71 38.16
CA LEU A 441 -5.97 -10.24 37.85
C LEU A 441 -6.77 -11.23 37.02
N ILE A 442 -6.18 -11.75 35.93
CA ILE A 442 -6.89 -12.69 35.04
C ILE A 442 -7.09 -14.07 35.69
N SER A 443 -6.25 -14.43 36.66
CA SER A 443 -6.31 -15.70 37.40
C SER A 443 -7.40 -15.73 38.46
N TYR A 444 -7.98 -14.58 38.79
CA TYR A 444 -9.09 -14.52 39.74
C TYR A 444 -10.33 -15.26 39.21
N GLY A 445 -10.96 -16.05 40.07
CA GLY A 445 -12.14 -16.85 39.73
C GLY A 445 -11.88 -17.92 38.67
N GLU A 446 -10.65 -18.45 38.56
CA GLU A 446 -10.26 -19.47 37.57
C GLU A 446 -11.07 -20.79 37.69
N GLU A 447 -11.72 -21.05 38.81
CA GLU A 447 -12.66 -22.15 38.98
C GLU A 447 -13.98 -21.96 38.19
N GLN A 448 -14.32 -20.75 37.77
CA GLN A 448 -15.54 -20.47 37.02
C GLN A 448 -15.44 -20.93 35.56
N GLU A 449 -16.55 -21.41 35.01
CA GLU A 449 -16.65 -21.87 33.61
C GLU A 449 -16.93 -20.72 32.63
N VAL A 450 -16.25 -19.59 32.78
CA VAL A 450 -16.31 -18.48 31.82
C VAL A 450 -14.92 -17.92 31.65
N THR A 451 -14.42 -17.81 30.43
CA THR A 451 -13.11 -17.21 30.13
C THR A 451 -13.21 -16.38 28.87
N ASP A 452 -12.66 -15.16 28.90
CA ASP A 452 -12.36 -14.43 27.69
C ASP A 452 -10.97 -14.82 27.18
N TYR A 453 -10.94 -15.40 25.98
CA TYR A 453 -9.70 -15.89 25.37
C TYR A 453 -8.85 -14.73 24.80
N ASP A 454 -9.43 -13.53 24.67
CA ASP A 454 -8.80 -12.35 24.09
C ASP A 454 -8.50 -11.23 25.09
N LEU A 455 -8.18 -11.61 26.33
CA LEU A 455 -7.61 -10.70 27.35
C LEU A 455 -6.15 -10.31 27.02
N ILE A 456 -5.87 -9.91 25.77
CA ILE A 456 -4.57 -9.37 25.36
C ILE A 456 -4.34 -7.98 25.93
N PHE A 457 -3.09 -7.54 25.95
CA PHE A 457 -2.70 -6.28 26.57
C PHE A 457 -3.32 -5.03 25.93
N ALA A 458 -3.60 -5.07 24.63
CA ALA A 458 -4.27 -4.00 23.92
C ALA A 458 -5.75 -3.82 24.34
N ASN A 459 -6.38 -4.86 24.90
CA ASN A 459 -7.79 -4.86 25.30
C ASN A 459 -8.01 -4.47 26.78
N ILE A 460 -6.93 -4.08 27.47
CA ILE A 460 -6.96 -3.68 28.89
C ILE A 460 -6.42 -2.26 29.02
N LEU A 461 -7.26 -1.36 29.53
CA LEU A 461 -6.84 -0.01 29.92
C LEU A 461 -6.41 0.03 31.38
N VAL A 462 -5.37 0.80 31.65
CA VAL A 462 -4.82 1.06 32.98
C VAL A 462 -4.92 2.54 33.29
N ASP A 463 -5.59 2.88 34.40
CA ASP A 463 -5.66 4.23 34.97
C ASP A 463 -5.32 4.17 36.46
N GLY A 464 -4.08 4.54 36.80
CA GLY A 464 -3.53 4.31 38.13
C GLY A 464 -3.50 2.82 38.47
N ASP A 465 -4.20 2.42 39.53
CA ASP A 465 -4.30 1.03 39.98
C ASP A 465 -5.50 0.27 39.36
N GLN A 466 -6.36 0.95 38.60
CA GLN A 466 -7.55 0.35 38.00
C GLN A 466 -7.21 -0.24 36.62
N PHE A 467 -7.52 -1.53 36.45
CA PHE A 467 -7.41 -2.24 35.18
C PHE A 467 -8.83 -2.50 34.66
N THR A 468 -9.10 -2.12 33.41
CA THR A 468 -10.43 -2.25 32.81
C THR A 468 -10.35 -2.98 31.47
N VAL A 469 -11.03 -4.11 31.37
CA VAL A 469 -11.20 -4.85 30.11
C VAL A 469 -12.22 -4.11 29.25
N ILE A 470 -11.79 -3.63 28.08
CA ILE A 470 -12.62 -2.85 27.16
C ILE A 470 -13.10 -3.64 25.95
N ASP A 471 -12.49 -4.79 25.66
CA ASP A 471 -12.95 -5.72 24.65
C ASP A 471 -12.96 -7.13 25.24
N TYR A 472 -14.10 -7.80 25.08
CA TYR A 472 -14.33 -9.17 25.55
C TYR A 472 -15.18 -9.94 24.54
N GLU A 473 -14.96 -9.65 23.26
CA GLU A 473 -15.61 -10.27 22.11
C GLU A 473 -15.46 -11.81 22.09
N TRP A 474 -14.38 -12.34 22.68
CA TRP A 474 -14.02 -13.76 22.61
C TRP A 474 -14.23 -14.50 23.93
N THR A 475 -15.33 -14.16 24.61
CA THR A 475 -15.78 -14.84 25.82
C THR A 475 -16.43 -16.18 25.50
N VAL A 476 -15.98 -17.24 26.17
CA VAL A 476 -16.54 -18.58 26.10
C VAL A 476 -16.94 -19.08 27.48
N GLU A 477 -18.06 -19.80 27.54
CA GLU A 477 -18.52 -20.50 28.76
C GLU A 477 -17.78 -21.82 28.94
N LYS A 478 -16.45 -21.72 29.10
CA LYS A 478 -15.54 -22.83 29.37
C LYS A 478 -14.44 -22.36 30.32
N LYS A 479 -13.99 -23.28 31.17
CA LYS A 479 -12.76 -23.08 31.94
C LYS A 479 -11.54 -23.24 31.03
N ILE A 480 -10.80 -22.15 30.83
CA ILE A 480 -9.49 -22.15 30.17
C ILE A 480 -8.46 -21.69 31.22
N PRO A 481 -7.32 -22.41 31.39
CA PRO A 481 -6.29 -22.00 32.34
C PRO A 481 -5.79 -20.59 32.07
N SER A 482 -5.61 -19.80 33.13
CA SER A 482 -5.16 -18.41 33.03
C SER A 482 -3.72 -18.32 32.52
N SER A 483 -2.91 -19.37 32.75
CA SER A 483 -1.58 -19.49 32.14
C SER A 483 -1.64 -19.63 30.61
N GLU A 484 -2.67 -20.26 30.05
CA GLU A 484 -2.89 -20.32 28.60
C GLU A 484 -3.24 -18.93 28.04
N VAL A 485 -4.14 -18.21 28.72
CA VAL A 485 -4.52 -16.84 28.35
C VAL A 485 -3.33 -15.87 28.46
N ALA A 486 -2.55 -15.97 29.52
CA ALA A 486 -1.33 -15.16 29.70
C ALA A 486 -0.26 -15.47 28.64
N PHE A 487 -0.05 -16.75 28.33
CA PHE A 487 0.87 -17.14 27.27
C PHE A 487 0.42 -16.58 25.93
N ARG A 488 -0.87 -16.67 25.61
CA ARG A 488 -1.43 -16.09 24.39
C ARG A 488 -1.19 -14.58 24.32
N ALA A 489 -1.48 -13.84 25.39
CA ALA A 489 -1.26 -12.39 25.44
C ALA A 489 0.20 -12.02 25.15
N ILE A 490 1.18 -12.73 25.75
CA ILE A 490 2.61 -12.55 25.45
C ILE A 490 2.96 -12.93 24.02
N TYR A 491 2.44 -14.05 23.55
CA TYR A 491 2.75 -14.56 22.23
C TYR A 491 2.26 -13.58 21.15
N CYS A 492 1.03 -13.08 21.26
CA CYS A 492 0.50 -12.03 20.39
C CYS A 492 1.34 -10.75 20.49
N TYR A 493 1.64 -10.29 21.72
CA TYR A 493 2.45 -9.10 21.96
C TYR A 493 3.80 -9.17 21.23
N VAL A 494 4.54 -10.28 21.35
CA VAL A 494 5.86 -10.42 20.70
C VAL A 494 5.75 -10.61 19.18
N LEU A 495 4.74 -11.32 18.68
CA LEU A 495 4.57 -11.55 17.25
C LEU A 495 4.27 -10.28 16.45
N GLU A 496 3.60 -9.31 17.07
CA GLU A 496 3.20 -8.08 16.39
C GLU A 496 4.39 -7.18 16.07
N GLU A 497 5.46 -7.18 16.88
CA GLU A 497 6.58 -6.25 16.72
C GLU A 497 7.95 -6.90 16.94
N GLU A 498 8.82 -6.83 15.93
CA GLU A 498 10.17 -7.39 16.01
C GLU A 498 11.01 -6.81 17.16
N LYS A 499 10.80 -5.53 17.53
CA LYS A 499 11.51 -4.89 18.66
C LYS A 499 11.22 -5.58 20.01
N ARG A 500 10.07 -6.24 20.14
CA ARG A 500 9.63 -6.94 21.35
C ARG A 500 10.34 -8.29 21.53
N ASN A 501 11.07 -8.78 20.52
CA ASN A 501 11.92 -9.98 20.63
C ASN A 501 13.10 -9.84 21.62
N LYS A 502 13.32 -8.64 22.19
CA LYS A 502 14.22 -8.45 23.34
C LYS A 502 13.74 -9.18 24.59
N LEU A 503 12.44 -9.51 24.66
CA LEU A 503 11.84 -10.17 25.80
C LEU A 503 12.35 -11.61 25.93
N ASN A 504 12.80 -11.99 27.13
CA ASN A 504 13.14 -13.38 27.42
C ASN A 504 11.86 -14.20 27.67
N LEU A 505 11.36 -14.84 26.61
CA LEU A 505 10.16 -15.69 26.66
C LEU A 505 10.32 -16.90 27.58
N ASP A 506 11.52 -17.48 27.70
CA ASP A 506 11.76 -18.64 28.57
C ASP A 506 11.51 -18.29 30.04
N LEU A 507 11.94 -17.09 30.48
CA LEU A 507 11.71 -16.64 31.86
C LEU A 507 10.21 -16.45 32.17
N ILE A 508 9.44 -15.98 31.20
CA ILE A 508 7.99 -15.85 31.35
C ILE A 508 7.32 -17.23 31.34
N MET A 509 7.75 -18.14 30.47
CA MET A 509 7.26 -19.51 30.43
C MET A 509 7.51 -20.25 31.74
N ASP A 510 8.70 -20.09 32.32
CA ASP A 510 9.05 -20.64 33.64
C ASP A 510 8.14 -20.09 34.75
N LYS A 511 7.89 -18.77 34.76
CA LYS A 511 6.94 -18.12 35.68
C LYS A 511 5.52 -18.67 35.55
N LEU A 512 5.07 -18.95 34.32
CA LEU A 512 3.75 -19.52 34.04
C LEU A 512 3.67 -21.04 34.25
N GLY A 513 4.79 -21.71 34.56
CA GLY A 513 4.85 -23.18 34.67
C GLY A 513 4.56 -23.91 33.36
N ILE A 514 4.95 -23.31 32.23
CA ILE A 514 4.69 -23.80 30.88
C ILE A 514 5.95 -24.46 30.34
N SER A 515 5.87 -25.78 30.08
CA SER A 515 6.93 -26.48 29.36
C SER A 515 6.91 -26.14 27.87
N GLN A 516 8.02 -26.36 27.17
CA GLN A 516 8.10 -26.17 25.71
C GLN A 516 7.00 -26.93 24.96
N GLN A 517 6.68 -28.17 25.37
CA GLN A 517 5.58 -28.93 24.76
C GLN A 517 4.22 -28.23 24.92
N LYS A 518 3.91 -27.69 26.11
CA LYS A 518 2.67 -26.93 26.31
C LYS A 518 2.65 -25.63 25.51
N ALA A 519 3.79 -24.95 25.40
CA ALA A 519 3.91 -23.74 24.59
C ALA A 519 3.63 -24.03 23.10
N GLU A 520 4.14 -25.13 22.56
CA GLU A 520 3.82 -25.58 21.20
C GLU A 520 2.33 -25.87 21.02
N ASP A 521 1.71 -26.59 21.97
CA ASP A 521 0.27 -26.84 21.96
C ASP A 521 -0.54 -25.53 21.96
N TYR A 522 -0.13 -24.54 22.76
CA TYR A 522 -0.78 -23.23 22.81
C TYR A 522 -0.59 -22.43 21.51
N ARG A 523 0.58 -22.48 20.87
CA ARG A 523 0.78 -21.88 19.54
C ARG A 523 -0.11 -22.52 18.48
N GLU A 524 -0.30 -23.85 18.53
CA GLU A 524 -1.21 -24.54 17.61
C GLU A 524 -2.67 -24.13 17.84
N LYS A 525 -3.09 -24.00 19.11
CA LYS A 525 -4.42 -23.48 19.47
C LYS A 525 -4.63 -22.06 18.99
N GLU A 526 -3.65 -21.19 19.14
CA GLU A 526 -3.70 -19.82 18.61
C GLU A 526 -3.87 -19.84 17.08
N GLY A 527 -3.11 -20.67 16.37
CA GLY A 527 -3.27 -20.84 14.92
C GLY A 527 -4.67 -21.35 14.52
N LYS A 528 -5.29 -22.23 15.32
CA LYS A 528 -6.68 -22.68 15.12
C LYS A 528 -7.68 -21.58 15.41
N PHE A 529 -7.47 -20.80 16.47
CA PHE A 529 -8.30 -19.65 16.83
C PHE A 529 -8.28 -18.59 15.72
N GLN A 530 -7.09 -18.18 15.26
CA GLN A 530 -6.96 -17.21 14.16
C GLN A 530 -7.68 -17.68 12.89
N LYS A 531 -7.52 -18.95 12.49
CA LYS A 531 -8.28 -19.53 11.36
C LYS A 531 -9.79 -19.56 11.57
N GLN A 532 -10.26 -19.74 12.80
CA GLN A 532 -11.68 -19.65 13.12
C GLN A 532 -12.20 -18.22 12.97
N VAL A 533 -11.42 -17.22 13.40
CA VAL A 533 -11.75 -15.80 13.34
C VAL A 533 -11.77 -15.30 11.89
N THR A 534 -10.69 -15.55 11.12
CA THR A 534 -10.57 -15.10 9.73
C THR A 534 -11.41 -15.92 8.75
N GLY A 535 -11.69 -17.19 9.09
CA GLY A 535 -12.42 -18.10 8.22
C GLY A 535 -11.56 -18.67 7.10
N LYS A 536 -12.13 -18.82 5.91
CA LYS A 536 -11.48 -19.48 4.75
C LYS A 536 -10.85 -18.52 3.75
N ARG A 537 -10.85 -17.21 4.03
CA ARG A 537 -10.47 -16.18 3.06
C ARG A 537 -9.02 -15.74 3.24
N SER A 538 -8.40 -15.34 2.14
CA SER A 538 -7.07 -14.74 2.16
C SER A 538 -7.12 -13.32 2.74
N SER A 539 -6.15 -13.01 3.60
CA SER A 539 -5.88 -11.64 4.03
C SER A 539 -5.48 -10.76 2.84
N MET A 540 -5.62 -9.44 2.97
CA MET A 540 -5.19 -8.53 1.93
C MET A 540 -3.67 -8.58 1.65
N GLY A 541 -2.85 -8.93 2.65
CA GLY A 541 -1.42 -9.17 2.46
C GLY A 541 -1.14 -10.39 1.59
N GLU A 542 -1.88 -11.49 1.80
CA GLU A 542 -1.82 -12.68 0.95
C GLU A 542 -2.33 -12.40 -0.47
N ILE A 543 -3.43 -11.64 -0.59
CA ILE A 543 -3.96 -11.22 -1.89
C ILE A 543 -2.91 -10.39 -2.65
N ARG A 544 -2.26 -9.41 -1.99
CA ARG A 544 -1.16 -8.62 -2.57
C ARG A 544 -0.05 -9.52 -3.10
N ALA A 545 0.41 -10.45 -2.27
CA ALA A 545 1.47 -11.39 -2.65
C ALA A 545 1.05 -12.26 -3.85
N SER A 546 -0.23 -12.64 -3.93
CA SER A 546 -0.77 -13.47 -5.02
C SER A 546 -0.93 -12.75 -6.35
N ILE A 547 -1.19 -11.44 -6.35
CA ILE A 547 -1.28 -10.61 -7.57
C ILE A 547 0.10 -10.50 -8.24
N GLY A 548 1.19 -10.58 -7.46
CA GLY A 548 2.54 -10.69 -8.00
C GLY A 548 3.26 -9.36 -8.24
N THR A 549 2.83 -8.28 -7.57
CA THR A 549 3.58 -7.01 -7.57
C THR A 549 4.82 -7.10 -6.67
N TYR A 550 5.93 -6.54 -7.15
CA TYR A 550 7.20 -6.58 -6.46
C TYR A 550 7.41 -5.39 -5.52
N SER A 551 8.16 -5.65 -4.46
CA SER A 551 8.66 -4.65 -3.52
C SER A 551 10.17 -4.70 -3.56
N VAL A 552 10.78 -3.60 -4.00
CA VAL A 552 12.22 -3.54 -4.27
C VAL A 552 12.91 -2.70 -3.20
N ASP A 553 13.94 -3.26 -2.58
CA ASP A 553 14.79 -2.57 -1.60
C ASP A 553 15.90 -1.78 -2.34
N PRO A 554 15.83 -0.44 -2.36
CA PRO A 554 16.82 0.37 -3.07
C PRO A 554 18.20 0.30 -2.45
N LYS A 555 18.34 -0.01 -1.14
CA LYS A 555 19.64 -0.15 -0.48
C LYS A 555 20.40 -1.34 -1.07
N LYS A 556 19.71 -2.47 -1.25
CA LYS A 556 20.27 -3.66 -1.92
C LYS A 556 20.65 -3.38 -3.38
N LEU A 557 19.87 -2.57 -4.10
CA LEU A 557 20.22 -2.16 -5.45
C LEU A 557 21.48 -1.29 -5.46
N MET A 558 21.57 -0.33 -4.53
CA MET A 558 22.74 0.54 -4.37
C MET A 558 23.99 -0.25 -4.02
N GLU A 559 23.92 -1.18 -3.05
CA GLU A 559 25.03 -2.06 -2.68
C GLU A 559 25.51 -2.91 -3.85
N ARG A 560 24.58 -3.51 -4.61
CA ARG A 560 24.92 -4.29 -5.81
C ARG A 560 25.54 -3.42 -6.89
N HIS A 561 25.04 -2.19 -7.08
CA HIS A 561 25.59 -1.25 -8.06
C HIS A 561 26.99 -0.78 -7.65
N LEU A 562 27.19 -0.47 -6.37
CA LEU A 562 28.50 -0.11 -5.82
C LEU A 562 29.49 -1.27 -5.97
N GLN A 563 29.09 -2.51 -5.66
CA GLN A 563 29.93 -3.68 -5.86
C GLN A 563 30.25 -3.88 -7.35
N LYS A 564 29.31 -3.60 -8.27
CA LYS A 564 29.57 -3.60 -9.72
C LYS A 564 30.65 -2.57 -10.07
N ILE A 565 30.55 -1.33 -9.57
CA ILE A 565 31.53 -0.27 -9.80
C ILE A 565 32.91 -0.69 -9.26
N LEU A 566 33.00 -1.13 -8.00
CA LEU A 566 34.27 -1.53 -7.37
C LEU A 566 34.93 -2.69 -8.10
N ASN A 567 34.15 -3.65 -8.58
CA ASN A 567 34.64 -4.77 -9.35
C ASN A 567 35.09 -4.40 -10.78
N GLN A 568 34.67 -3.25 -11.29
CA GLN A 568 34.89 -2.81 -12.68
C GLN A 568 35.78 -1.57 -12.76
N ARG A 569 36.26 -1.05 -11.62
CA ARG A 569 37.14 0.10 -11.61
C ARG A 569 38.46 -0.24 -12.30
N ILE A 570 39.04 0.77 -12.95
CA ILE A 570 40.30 0.63 -13.66
C ILE A 570 41.39 1.28 -12.84
N GLN A 571 42.47 0.53 -12.63
CA GLN A 571 43.68 1.05 -12.02
C GLN A 571 44.76 1.24 -13.09
N VAL A 572 45.45 2.36 -13.04
CA VAL A 572 46.56 2.66 -13.93
C VAL A 572 47.83 2.81 -13.10
N TYR A 573 48.86 2.05 -13.46
CA TYR A 573 50.17 2.07 -12.84
C TYR A 573 51.19 2.73 -13.77
N TYR A 574 52.10 3.51 -13.19
CA TYR A 574 53.12 4.28 -13.90
C TYR A 574 54.51 3.76 -13.54
N ASP A 575 55.19 3.09 -14.49
CA ASP A 575 56.57 2.64 -14.26
C ASP A 575 57.57 3.75 -14.60
N ARG A 576 58.28 4.25 -13.58
CA ARG A 576 59.34 5.27 -13.72
C ARG A 576 60.76 4.65 -13.76
N GLY A 577 60.85 3.33 -13.90
CA GLY A 577 62.10 2.57 -14.01
C GLY A 577 62.40 1.63 -12.85
N SER A 578 61.43 1.40 -11.95
CA SER A 578 61.53 0.48 -10.81
C SER A 578 60.43 -0.60 -10.82
N GLY A 579 59.70 -0.73 -11.93
CA GLY A 579 58.53 -1.60 -12.06
C GLY A 579 57.23 -0.93 -11.62
N PHE A 580 56.11 -1.65 -11.74
CA PHE A 580 54.79 -1.19 -11.30
C PHE A 580 54.63 -1.37 -9.79
N ARG A 581 54.20 -0.31 -9.09
CA ARG A 581 53.98 -0.31 -7.64
C ARG A 581 52.65 0.36 -7.31
N GLU A 582 52.02 -0.08 -6.23
CA GLU A 582 50.75 0.50 -5.74
C GLU A 582 50.86 2.00 -5.43
N GLU A 583 51.99 2.44 -4.87
CA GLU A 583 52.27 3.86 -4.58
C GLU A 583 52.32 4.74 -5.84
N ASP A 584 52.63 4.14 -7.00
CA ASP A 584 52.73 4.77 -8.32
C ASP A 584 51.53 4.38 -9.19
N SER A 585 50.33 4.36 -8.62
CA SER A 585 49.09 4.00 -9.31
C SER A 585 47.92 4.91 -8.93
N CYS A 586 46.89 4.94 -9.77
CA CYS A 586 45.63 5.60 -9.47
C CYS A 586 44.43 4.86 -10.06
N TYR A 587 43.30 4.87 -9.33
CA TYR A 587 42.02 4.48 -9.90
C TYR A 587 41.44 5.61 -10.74
N MET A 588 40.86 5.25 -11.88
CA MET A 588 40.26 6.19 -12.83
C MET A 588 38.74 6.26 -12.59
N PRO A 589 38.20 7.38 -12.05
CA PRO A 589 36.76 7.56 -11.87
C PRO A 589 36.06 7.89 -13.20
N ASP A 590 34.77 7.57 -13.31
CA ASP A 590 33.84 8.07 -14.35
C ASP A 590 34.24 7.81 -15.82
N ILE A 591 34.98 6.74 -16.09
CA ILE A 591 35.45 6.37 -17.44
C ILE A 591 34.47 5.52 -18.26
N TYR A 592 33.39 5.03 -17.64
CA TYR A 592 32.37 4.25 -18.34
C TYR A 592 31.39 5.19 -19.06
N VAL A 593 31.45 5.19 -20.39
CA VAL A 593 30.56 5.99 -21.26
C VAL A 593 29.33 5.20 -21.75
N GLY A 594 29.30 3.89 -21.49
CA GLY A 594 28.19 2.98 -21.72
C GLY A 594 28.27 1.76 -20.80
N GLU A 595 27.30 0.84 -20.87
CA GLU A 595 27.21 -0.31 -19.94
C GLU A 595 28.49 -1.17 -19.89
N TYR A 596 29.19 -1.28 -21.01
CA TYR A 596 30.43 -2.04 -21.16
C TYR A 596 31.55 -1.23 -21.80
N GLU A 597 31.32 0.06 -22.10
CA GLU A 597 32.24 0.89 -22.88
C GLU A 597 33.03 1.83 -21.98
N ILE A 598 34.35 1.76 -22.10
CA ILE A 598 35.31 2.58 -21.38
C ILE A 598 35.96 3.55 -22.36
N GLU A 599 36.04 4.82 -21.97
CA GLU A 599 36.85 5.85 -22.60
C GLU A 599 37.67 6.59 -21.53
N ALA A 600 39.00 6.48 -21.62
CA ALA A 600 39.91 7.03 -20.63
C ALA A 600 41.04 7.81 -21.30
N ASN A 601 41.34 8.99 -20.76
CA ASN A 601 42.48 9.82 -21.11
C ASN A 601 43.49 9.77 -19.96
N ILE A 602 44.64 9.13 -20.19
CA ILE A 602 45.65 8.87 -19.17
C ILE A 602 46.85 9.79 -19.43
N PRO A 603 46.97 10.93 -18.71
CA PRO A 603 48.10 11.82 -18.84
C PRO A 603 49.33 11.25 -18.13
N PHE A 604 50.52 11.44 -18.72
CA PHE A 604 51.78 11.07 -18.08
C PHE A 604 52.95 11.92 -18.57
N ASP A 605 53.94 12.13 -17.71
CA ASP A 605 55.16 12.86 -18.03
C ASP A 605 56.22 11.98 -18.73
N GLY A 606 57.22 12.60 -19.35
CA GLY A 606 58.29 11.90 -20.09
C GLY A 606 59.12 10.89 -19.29
N ASN A 607 59.08 10.90 -17.95
CA ASN A 607 59.84 9.98 -17.11
C ASN A 607 59.17 8.60 -16.99
N VAL A 608 57.89 8.47 -17.38
CA VAL A 608 57.17 7.18 -17.37
C VAL A 608 57.61 6.33 -18.56
N LYS A 609 58.17 5.15 -18.27
CA LYS A 609 58.71 4.19 -19.25
C LYS A 609 57.69 3.14 -19.69
N GLY A 610 56.71 2.84 -18.84
CA GLY A 610 55.63 1.89 -19.08
C GLY A 610 54.36 2.30 -18.35
N LEU A 611 53.22 1.97 -18.95
CA LEU A 611 51.91 2.07 -18.31
C LEU A 611 51.35 0.66 -18.15
N ARG A 612 50.76 0.33 -17.01
CA ARG A 612 49.96 -0.89 -16.83
C ARG A 612 48.54 -0.48 -16.51
N ILE A 613 47.61 -0.97 -17.33
CA ILE A 613 46.18 -0.77 -17.15
C ILE A 613 45.63 -2.08 -16.62
N ASP A 614 45.05 -2.01 -15.43
CA ASP A 614 44.32 -3.11 -14.85
C ASP A 614 42.84 -2.84 -15.06
N PRO A 615 42.23 -3.52 -16.05
CA PRO A 615 40.92 -3.14 -16.55
C PRO A 615 39.78 -3.44 -15.57
N ALA A 616 39.98 -4.28 -14.55
CA ALA A 616 38.99 -4.57 -13.52
C ALA A 616 39.65 -5.28 -12.33
N ASP A 617 39.03 -5.25 -11.14
CA ASP A 617 39.45 -6.03 -9.97
C ASP A 617 38.82 -7.44 -9.98
N ARG A 618 38.70 -8.06 -11.16
CA ARG A 618 38.12 -9.39 -11.36
C ARG A 618 38.44 -9.95 -12.74
N SER A 619 38.18 -11.25 -12.90
CA SER A 619 38.18 -11.90 -14.21
C SER A 619 37.22 -11.22 -15.18
N CYS A 620 37.70 -10.96 -16.39
CA CYS A 620 36.99 -10.19 -17.39
C CYS A 620 37.45 -10.54 -18.80
N MET A 621 36.67 -10.11 -19.79
CA MET A 621 37.03 -10.07 -21.18
C MET A 621 37.12 -8.62 -21.63
N VAL A 622 38.24 -8.27 -22.25
CA VAL A 622 38.51 -6.92 -22.74
C VAL A 622 38.66 -6.95 -24.25
N LYS A 623 38.08 -5.97 -24.92
CA LYS A 623 38.30 -5.70 -26.34
C LYS A 623 38.71 -4.25 -26.52
N ILE A 624 39.98 -4.04 -26.85
CA ILE A 624 40.53 -2.73 -27.17
C ILE A 624 39.97 -2.29 -28.53
N LYS A 625 39.18 -1.21 -28.52
CA LYS A 625 38.62 -0.57 -29.72
C LYS A 625 39.60 0.42 -30.31
N GLU A 626 40.24 1.21 -29.46
CA GLU A 626 41.11 2.31 -29.83
C GLU A 626 42.20 2.47 -28.77
N LEU A 627 43.45 2.63 -29.21
CA LEU A 627 44.56 2.92 -28.34
C LEU A 627 45.48 3.92 -29.05
N ARG A 628 45.48 5.17 -28.59
CA ARG A 628 46.25 6.26 -29.18
C ARG A 628 47.15 6.92 -28.16
N LEU A 629 48.41 7.08 -28.51
CA LEU A 629 49.35 7.90 -27.75
C LEU A 629 49.48 9.25 -28.47
N ASN A 630 49.04 10.31 -27.80
CA ASN A 630 48.86 11.64 -28.35
C ASN A 630 47.91 11.58 -29.57
N GLU A 631 48.46 11.62 -30.78
CA GLU A 631 47.69 11.50 -32.04
C GLU A 631 48.06 10.26 -32.87
N THR A 632 48.90 9.37 -32.34
CA THR A 632 49.41 8.20 -33.06
C THR A 632 48.81 6.90 -32.52
N ASP A 633 48.30 6.05 -33.42
CA ASP A 633 47.80 4.72 -33.07
C ASP A 633 48.91 3.84 -32.49
N VAL A 634 48.61 3.16 -31.38
CA VAL A 634 49.50 2.19 -30.76
C VAL A 634 49.26 0.81 -31.38
N PRO A 635 50.23 0.20 -32.07
CA PRO A 635 50.02 -1.12 -32.68
C PRO A 635 49.80 -2.20 -31.61
N LEU A 636 48.75 -3.01 -31.76
CA LEU A 636 48.41 -4.11 -30.84
C LEU A 636 49.31 -5.35 -31.04
N GLN A 637 50.63 -5.15 -30.99
CA GLN A 637 51.65 -6.19 -31.17
C GLN A 637 52.39 -6.45 -29.86
N LYS A 638 52.94 -7.67 -29.70
CA LYS A 638 53.67 -8.09 -28.48
C LYS A 638 54.85 -7.19 -28.10
N LYS A 639 55.40 -6.44 -29.07
CA LYS A 639 56.45 -5.45 -28.80
C LYS A 639 55.95 -4.30 -27.91
N TYR A 640 54.72 -3.84 -28.14
CA TYR A 640 54.16 -2.65 -27.49
C TYR A 640 53.18 -2.99 -26.37
N ILE A 641 52.50 -4.14 -26.46
CA ILE A 641 51.49 -4.56 -25.48
C ILE A 641 51.85 -5.94 -24.94
N GLN A 642 51.97 -6.02 -23.61
CA GLN A 642 52.12 -7.25 -22.85
C GLN A 642 50.93 -7.40 -21.90
N THR A 643 50.48 -8.62 -21.68
CA THR A 643 49.30 -8.88 -20.86
C THR A 643 49.38 -10.28 -20.28
N ASN A 644 48.84 -10.47 -19.08
CA ASN A 644 48.61 -11.77 -18.46
C ASN A 644 47.33 -12.46 -18.97
N GLY A 645 46.52 -11.76 -19.78
CA GLY A 645 45.33 -12.29 -20.41
C GLY A 645 45.65 -13.16 -21.63
N LYS A 646 44.75 -14.09 -21.94
CA LYS A 646 44.85 -14.94 -23.12
C LYS A 646 44.23 -14.26 -24.33
N THR A 647 44.98 -14.16 -25.42
CA THR A 647 44.49 -13.57 -26.67
C THR A 647 43.50 -14.48 -27.37
N VAL A 648 42.27 -14.00 -27.60
CA VAL A 648 41.26 -14.67 -28.46
C VAL A 648 41.49 -14.27 -29.91
N LYS A 649 41.71 -12.98 -30.15
CA LYS A 649 42.16 -12.37 -31.42
C LYS A 649 42.90 -11.07 -31.10
N PRO A 650 43.67 -10.47 -32.04
CA PRO A 650 44.36 -9.21 -31.77
C PRO A 650 43.43 -8.14 -31.18
N GLY A 651 43.83 -7.56 -30.04
CA GLY A 651 43.04 -6.57 -29.30
C GLY A 651 41.92 -7.14 -28.42
N CYS A 652 41.77 -8.47 -28.33
CA CYS A 652 40.73 -9.10 -27.53
C CYS A 652 41.31 -10.18 -26.61
N TYR A 653 41.15 -9.98 -25.31
CA TYR A 653 41.81 -10.74 -24.26
C TYR A 653 40.81 -11.25 -23.23
N VAL A 654 41.03 -12.46 -22.73
CA VAL A 654 40.29 -13.05 -21.60
C VAL A 654 41.24 -13.19 -20.43
N PHE A 655 40.83 -12.71 -19.27
CA PHE A 655 41.57 -12.74 -18.02
C PHE A 655 40.86 -13.65 -17.02
N GLU A 656 41.56 -14.68 -16.55
CA GLU A 656 41.03 -15.68 -15.62
C GLU A 656 41.35 -15.37 -14.13
N SER A 657 42.23 -14.41 -13.87
CA SER A 657 42.59 -13.96 -12.52
C SER A 657 41.80 -12.72 -12.08
N GLN A 658 41.87 -12.41 -10.78
CA GLN A 658 41.34 -11.15 -10.22
C GLN A 658 42.25 -9.93 -10.43
N ASP A 659 43.40 -10.12 -11.10
CA ASP A 659 44.38 -9.08 -11.37
C ASP A 659 44.70 -9.04 -12.88
N PRO A 660 43.73 -8.68 -13.75
CA PRO A 660 43.97 -8.53 -15.17
C PRO A 660 44.96 -7.39 -15.41
N ASN A 661 45.91 -7.56 -16.32
CA ASN A 661 46.86 -6.51 -16.65
C ASN A 661 47.11 -6.34 -18.15
N VAL A 662 47.23 -5.08 -18.58
CA VAL A 662 47.61 -4.69 -19.93
C VAL A 662 48.73 -3.66 -19.83
N CYS A 663 49.96 -4.12 -20.01
CA CYS A 663 51.16 -3.30 -19.98
C CYS A 663 51.47 -2.74 -21.38
N ILE A 664 51.60 -1.42 -21.47
CA ILE A 664 51.94 -0.67 -22.67
C ILE A 664 53.35 -0.12 -22.52
N ALA A 665 54.26 -0.56 -23.37
CA ALA A 665 55.65 -0.10 -23.40
C ALA A 665 55.74 1.28 -24.08
N VAL A 666 55.31 2.33 -23.37
CA VAL A 666 55.28 3.71 -23.92
C VAL A 666 56.67 4.23 -24.29
N SER A 667 57.74 3.70 -23.68
CA SER A 667 59.13 4.01 -24.04
C SER A 667 59.52 3.61 -25.47
N GLU A 668 58.82 2.64 -26.06
CA GLU A 668 59.02 2.19 -27.45
C GLU A 668 58.22 3.00 -28.47
N LEU A 669 57.47 4.02 -28.03
CA LEU A 669 56.59 4.86 -28.84
C LEU A 669 57.08 6.32 -28.88
N PRO A 670 56.69 7.11 -29.91
CA PRO A 670 56.98 8.54 -29.96
C PRO A 670 56.35 9.29 -28.78
N ARG A 671 57.18 9.93 -27.95
CA ARG A 671 56.77 10.65 -26.73
C ARG A 671 57.28 12.09 -26.71
N ASN A 672 56.53 12.95 -26.05
CA ASN A 672 56.85 14.34 -25.74
C ASN A 672 57.16 14.50 -24.24
N GLY A 673 57.41 15.75 -23.79
CA GLY A 673 57.57 16.05 -22.36
C GLY A 673 56.32 15.75 -21.52
N GLU A 674 55.15 16.03 -22.10
CA GLU A 674 53.83 15.64 -21.59
C GLU A 674 53.14 14.77 -22.63
N ASN A 675 52.50 13.69 -22.21
CA ASN A 675 51.87 12.71 -23.08
C ASN A 675 50.45 12.39 -22.60
N LEU A 676 49.61 11.99 -23.54
CA LEU A 676 48.25 11.54 -23.28
C LEU A 676 48.00 10.20 -23.96
N LEU A 677 47.65 9.17 -23.19
CA LEU A 677 47.19 7.90 -23.75
C LEU A 677 45.65 7.88 -23.74
N LEU A 678 45.04 7.88 -24.92
CA LEU A 678 43.62 7.63 -25.10
C LEU A 678 43.39 6.12 -25.21
N VAL A 679 42.51 5.60 -24.36
CA VAL A 679 42.09 4.20 -24.35
C VAL A 679 40.58 4.15 -24.55
N LYS A 680 40.13 3.45 -25.61
CA LYS A 680 38.74 3.02 -25.73
C LYS A 680 38.68 1.51 -25.78
N MET A 681 37.88 0.91 -24.91
CA MET A 681 37.71 -0.53 -24.86
C MET A 681 36.32 -0.94 -24.39
N GLU A 682 35.94 -2.16 -24.76
CA GLU A 682 34.79 -2.85 -24.16
C GLU A 682 35.30 -3.78 -23.05
N LEU A 683 34.60 -3.80 -21.93
CA LEU A 683 34.86 -4.69 -20.81
C LEU A 683 33.60 -5.43 -20.40
N ALA A 684 33.68 -6.76 -20.42
CA ALA A 684 32.65 -7.63 -19.89
C ALA A 684 33.21 -8.44 -18.71
N PRO A 685 32.67 -8.30 -17.49
CA PRO A 685 33.05 -9.18 -16.39
C PRO A 685 32.63 -10.62 -16.70
N VAL A 686 33.49 -11.58 -16.35
CA VAL A 686 33.22 -13.01 -16.57
C VAL A 686 33.47 -13.72 -15.24
N PRO A 687 32.60 -14.62 -14.76
CA PRO A 687 32.92 -15.49 -13.62
C PRO A 687 34.23 -16.27 -13.84
N GLU A 688 35.02 -16.49 -12.79
CA GLU A 688 36.36 -17.11 -12.92
C GLU A 688 36.31 -18.51 -13.56
N ASP A 689 35.32 -19.33 -13.20
CA ASP A 689 35.09 -20.65 -13.80
C ASP A 689 34.82 -20.57 -15.31
N MET A 690 33.95 -19.65 -15.73
CA MET A 690 33.68 -19.40 -17.14
C MET A 690 34.91 -18.84 -17.86
N ALA A 691 35.67 -17.95 -17.23
CA ALA A 691 36.90 -17.41 -17.80
C ALA A 691 37.93 -18.53 -18.02
N ASN A 692 38.10 -19.43 -17.04
CA ASN A 692 38.96 -20.61 -17.14
C ASN A 692 38.53 -21.56 -18.29
N ASP A 693 37.23 -21.79 -18.46
CA ASP A 693 36.70 -22.60 -19.56
C ASP A 693 36.99 -21.94 -20.92
N MET A 694 36.77 -20.62 -21.02
CA MET A 694 37.06 -19.85 -22.23
C MET A 694 38.55 -19.88 -22.57
N THR A 695 39.44 -19.64 -21.59
CA THR A 695 40.89 -19.72 -21.82
C THR A 695 41.30 -21.16 -22.17
N GLY A 696 40.69 -22.18 -21.57
CA GLY A 696 40.87 -23.60 -21.89
C GLY A 696 40.52 -23.92 -23.35
N ALA A 697 39.41 -23.39 -23.88
CA ALA A 697 38.97 -23.61 -25.25
C ALA A 697 39.90 -22.96 -26.30
N VAL A 698 40.44 -21.76 -26.03
CA VAL A 698 41.41 -21.09 -26.92
C VAL A 698 42.70 -21.93 -27.08
N LYS A 699 43.00 -22.83 -26.13
CA LYS A 699 44.15 -23.75 -26.17
C LYS A 699 43.97 -24.90 -27.18
N ARG A 700 42.74 -25.19 -27.64
CA ARG A 700 42.41 -26.33 -28.51
C ARG A 700 42.22 -25.96 -30.00
N LEU A 701 42.29 -24.68 -30.35
CA LEU A 701 42.01 -24.16 -31.71
C LEU A 701 43.27 -23.92 -32.57
N PHE A 702 44.43 -24.44 -32.17
CA PHE A 702 45.68 -24.38 -32.93
C PHE A 702 46.31 -25.76 -33.08
#